data_AF-A0A5N6WGS2-F1
#
_entry.id   AF-A0A5N6WGS2-F1
#
_cell.length_a   1.000
_cell.length_b   1.000
_cell.length_c   1.000
_cell.angle_alpha   90.00
_cell.angle_beta   90.00
_cell.angle_gamma   90.00
#
_symmetry.space_group_name_H-M   'P 1'
#
loop_
_entity.id
_entity.type
_entity.pdbx_description
1 polymer ?
#
loop_
_entity_poly.entity_id
_entity_poly.type
_entity_poly.pdbx_seq_one_letter_code
_entity_poly.pdbx_strand_id
1 'polypeptide(L)'
;MDHDDDLTDMVFTPPLSTRSGGRKRRASQTPQETLRQFWNQFNSKFPGRVYTVLPDNPYARTKAERAPKGVIRGQDAGKSYEEARKECRRAVDRIVKECERLNQKYTDPHFDIEVDLKSGKRNCLDTLEEENMEMRPRGVKRVTEIFEKPQFFVNGPTASDVRQGRDGDCWFMAALCTMGNKQGLIEQICVARDEKIGVYGFVFYRDGEWQQCIVDDKLYLRAADYDESVDERPIWDDINRADTEEEYRKVWQTGSRALYFARCVDENETWLPLLEKAYAKAHGDFSAIEGGFVGEAIEDLTGGVTSEILSSSILDKDRFWKEELMKVNKEFLFGCGTGLYSNWLDPKYRGPPRDRKGISENHSYSIMEAKEIDGERLLRLRNPWGKKEWTGAWSDGSEQWTPEWMEKLGHKFGNDGFFWISYDDLLKKYQHFDRTRLFGPEWSIAQQWTTVNVPWSADYHSTKFMVNVTKAGPVVLVLSQLDSRYFRGLAGEYGFVLKFRVQKEGEDDYMVRSQSSHLICRSVNAEVDLEPGRYHVLMKVTAYRNGEMESTEEAVSRLAPIKREKLVQIGLSYDLAHAKGMIVETEDERRVREELERHRKAAERQKQIEATRKRLQKEWIRQQKMTARKQRMAERLSAKGQNNAVRNKAIEQILTDGPVQSPVELGNGSGDGFGAKHTRNGSVPIIQCNGVHVSETEINGQRQSVQSTLDSTYSSISSHHEDLDMLEGFEFDPDLDMPPEEPAEPKPAHLTSNGCLEEATSDPWNAVCVVGLRVYSKDPQLSLEVVRSVSEGDTGAALDMDDPLKSASFSRLEAN
;
A
#
# COMPACT_ATOMS: atom_id res chain seq x y z
N MET A 1 38.11 -26.54 -46.79
CA MET A 1 38.79 -27.68 -46.16
C MET A 1 37.74 -28.29 -45.29
N ASP A 2 37.10 -29.26 -45.90
CA ASP A 2 35.81 -29.80 -45.54
C ASP A 2 36.08 -31.27 -45.24
N HIS A 3 35.49 -31.77 -44.16
CA HIS A 3 35.20 -33.18 -43.86
C HIS A 3 34.47 -33.13 -42.50
N ASP A 4 33.19 -33.47 -42.38
CA ASP A 4 32.41 -34.65 -42.79
C ASP A 4 32.12 -35.53 -41.57
N ASP A 5 30.85 -35.94 -41.53
CA ASP A 5 30.06 -36.52 -40.45
C ASP A 5 30.46 -37.94 -39.94
N ASP A 6 29.59 -38.44 -39.06
CA ASP A 6 29.34 -39.84 -38.68
C ASP A 6 30.35 -40.60 -37.79
N LEU A 7 29.88 -40.98 -36.58
CA LEU A 7 29.42 -42.37 -36.39
C LEU A 7 28.54 -42.57 -35.12
N THR A 8 27.36 -43.17 -35.33
CA THR A 8 26.61 -44.11 -34.47
C THR A 8 26.84 -44.20 -32.95
N ASP A 9 25.76 -43.93 -32.22
CA ASP A 9 25.04 -44.89 -31.36
C ASP A 9 25.83 -46.06 -30.70
N MET A 10 25.92 -46.06 -29.36
CA MET A 10 26.08 -47.30 -28.58
C MET A 10 25.36 -47.21 -27.23
N VAL A 11 24.45 -48.16 -26.99
CA VAL A 11 23.61 -48.24 -25.80
C VAL A 11 24.43 -48.63 -24.56
N PHE A 12 24.29 -47.88 -23.47
CA PHE A 12 24.80 -48.29 -22.15
C PHE A 12 23.71 -48.21 -21.08
N THR A 13 23.16 -49.37 -20.71
CA THR A 13 22.12 -49.50 -19.68
C THR A 13 22.70 -49.43 -18.26
N PRO A 14 22.24 -48.53 -17.37
CA PRO A 14 22.52 -48.61 -15.93
C PRO A 14 21.75 -49.78 -15.30
N PRO A 15 22.29 -50.43 -14.24
CA PRO A 15 21.67 -51.61 -13.63
C PRO A 15 20.40 -51.29 -12.81
N LEU A 16 19.50 -52.27 -12.71
CA LEU A 16 18.27 -52.22 -11.94
C LEU A 16 18.53 -52.07 -10.42
N SER A 17 18.33 -50.86 -9.89
CA SER A 17 18.40 -50.61 -8.45
C SER A 17 17.10 -51.00 -7.74
N THR A 18 17.07 -52.21 -7.17
CA THR A 18 15.95 -52.71 -6.36
C THR A 18 16.05 -52.26 -4.90
N ARG A 19 15.39 -51.15 -4.53
CA ARG A 19 14.81 -50.97 -3.18
C ARG A 19 13.83 -49.81 -3.04
N SER A 20 12.54 -50.16 -3.07
CA SER A 20 11.53 -49.82 -2.05
C SER A 20 11.71 -48.53 -1.22
N GLY A 21 11.93 -47.38 -1.87
CA GLY A 21 11.78 -46.08 -1.24
C GLY A 21 10.30 -45.77 -1.03
N GLY A 22 9.78 -46.11 0.15
CA GLY A 22 8.37 -45.91 0.51
C GLY A 22 7.96 -44.44 0.59
N ARG A 23 7.75 -43.80 -0.57
CA ARG A 23 7.09 -42.49 -0.66
C ARG A 23 5.71 -42.63 -0.03
N LYS A 24 5.56 -42.17 1.22
CA LYS A 24 4.25 -41.89 1.82
C LYS A 24 3.49 -41.04 0.80
N ARG A 25 2.38 -41.56 0.25
CA ARG A 25 1.46 -40.74 -0.53
C ARG A 25 1.09 -39.56 0.37
N ARG A 26 1.47 -38.33 -0.01
CA ARG A 26 0.77 -37.14 0.50
C ARG A 26 -0.70 -37.41 0.21
N ALA A 27 -1.56 -37.28 1.21
CA ALA A 27 -3.01 -37.41 1.00
C ALA A 27 -3.36 -36.49 -0.18
N SER A 28 -4.10 -37.02 -1.17
CA SER A 28 -4.39 -36.31 -2.41
C SER A 28 -5.47 -35.26 -2.19
N GLN A 29 -5.11 -34.24 -1.41
CA GLN A 29 -5.79 -32.94 -1.43
C GLN A 29 -5.95 -32.55 -2.90
N THR A 30 -7.16 -32.17 -3.29
CA THR A 30 -7.36 -31.63 -4.63
C THR A 30 -6.52 -30.36 -4.77
N PRO A 31 -6.00 -30.02 -5.97
CA PRO A 31 -5.26 -28.76 -6.17
C PRO A 31 -6.05 -27.53 -5.68
N GLN A 32 -7.38 -27.59 -5.77
CA GLN A 32 -8.28 -26.57 -5.25
C GLN A 32 -8.29 -26.45 -3.72
N GLU A 33 -8.13 -27.56 -2.97
CA GLU A 33 -7.99 -27.55 -1.51
C GLU A 33 -6.62 -27.04 -1.08
N THR A 34 -5.56 -27.39 -1.79
CA THR A 34 -4.22 -26.83 -1.56
C THR A 34 -4.22 -25.32 -1.77
N LEU A 35 -4.85 -24.83 -2.85
CA LEU A 35 -5.03 -23.39 -3.08
C LEU A 35 -5.93 -22.73 -2.03
N ARG A 36 -6.99 -23.38 -1.55
CA ARG A 36 -7.81 -22.87 -0.43
C ARG A 36 -7.01 -22.82 0.87
N GLN A 37 -6.14 -23.78 1.15
CA GLN A 37 -5.27 -23.74 2.33
C GLN A 37 -4.27 -22.60 2.24
N PHE A 38 -3.64 -22.40 1.08
CA PHE A 38 -2.82 -21.22 0.80
C PHE A 38 -3.58 -19.92 1.03
N TRP A 39 -4.73 -19.68 0.40
CA TRP A 39 -5.50 -18.43 0.57
C TRP A 39 -6.00 -18.19 2.01
N ASN A 40 -6.23 -19.25 2.79
CA ASN A 40 -6.63 -19.17 4.22
C ASN A 40 -5.45 -18.96 5.19
N GLN A 41 -4.21 -19.05 4.70
CA GLN A 41 -2.97 -18.73 5.42
C GLN A 41 -2.42 -17.37 4.97
N PHE A 42 -2.45 -17.12 3.66
CA PHE A 42 -1.96 -15.91 3.02
C PHE A 42 -2.81 -14.68 3.33
N ASN A 43 -4.15 -14.76 3.34
CA ASN A 43 -4.96 -13.61 3.75
C ASN A 43 -5.04 -13.52 5.28
N SER A 44 -4.67 -12.38 5.86
CA SER A 44 -4.81 -12.17 7.31
C SER A 44 -6.27 -12.26 7.76
N LYS A 45 -6.51 -12.98 8.85
CA LYS A 45 -7.84 -13.12 9.47
C LYS A 45 -8.21 -11.94 10.37
N PHE A 46 -7.22 -11.15 10.76
CA PHE A 46 -7.34 -9.94 11.55
C PHE A 46 -6.39 -8.88 10.95
N PRO A 47 -6.71 -8.35 9.76
CA PRO A 47 -5.87 -7.34 9.12
C PRO A 47 -5.90 -6.05 9.94
N GLY A 48 -4.73 -5.46 10.15
CA GLY A 48 -4.53 -4.33 11.04
C GLY A 48 -3.18 -3.67 10.80
N ARG A 49 -3.16 -2.34 10.82
CA ARG A 49 -1.97 -1.50 10.69
C ARG A 49 -1.54 -0.99 12.06
N VAL A 50 -0.26 -0.66 12.21
CA VAL A 50 0.18 0.23 13.29
C VAL A 50 -0.54 1.57 13.13
N TYR A 51 -1.36 1.98 14.09
CA TYR A 51 -1.96 3.32 14.11
C TYR A 51 -1.17 4.31 14.99
N THR A 52 -0.30 3.79 15.86
CA THR A 52 0.53 4.55 16.79
C THR A 52 1.89 3.86 16.93
N VAL A 53 2.95 4.56 16.52
CA VAL A 53 4.36 4.15 16.64
C VAL A 53 4.95 4.58 17.98
N LEU A 54 4.55 5.75 18.50
CA LEU A 54 5.06 6.25 19.78
C LEU A 54 4.22 5.75 20.98
N PRO A 55 4.86 5.40 22.11
CA PRO A 55 4.15 4.97 23.31
C PRO A 55 3.29 6.11 23.89
N ASP A 56 2.01 5.81 24.14
CA ASP A 56 1.03 6.67 24.80
C ASP A 56 0.92 8.12 24.28
N ASN A 57 1.03 8.33 22.95
CA ASN A 57 0.91 9.66 22.33
C ASN A 57 -0.47 10.32 22.59
N PRO A 58 -0.57 11.36 23.45
CA PRO A 58 -1.85 11.94 23.83
C PRO A 58 -2.40 12.88 22.73
N TYR A 59 -1.51 13.45 21.91
CA TYR A 59 -1.88 14.37 20.83
C TYR A 59 -2.60 13.63 19.70
N ALA A 60 -2.07 12.47 19.30
CA ALA A 60 -2.71 11.60 18.31
C ALA A 60 -4.11 11.14 18.77
N ARG A 61 -4.24 10.69 20.03
CA ARG A 61 -5.55 10.32 20.61
C ARG A 61 -6.53 11.50 20.62
N THR A 62 -6.09 12.68 21.07
CA THR A 62 -6.93 13.89 21.11
C THR A 62 -7.31 14.37 19.70
N LYS A 63 -6.48 14.12 18.68
CA LYS A 63 -6.82 14.39 17.27
C LYS A 63 -7.83 13.40 16.72
N ALA A 64 -7.69 12.10 17.00
CA ALA A 64 -8.67 11.07 16.64
C ALA A 64 -10.04 11.26 17.33
N GLU A 65 -10.05 11.74 18.57
CA GLU A 65 -11.28 12.13 19.29
C GLU A 65 -12.01 13.32 18.61
N ARG A 66 -11.25 14.26 18.04
CA ARG A 66 -11.77 15.46 17.34
C ARG A 66 -12.08 15.24 15.84
N ALA A 67 -11.68 14.10 15.26
CA ALA A 67 -11.98 13.79 13.87
C ALA A 67 -13.51 13.78 13.65
N PRO A 68 -14.02 14.37 12.55
CA PRO A 68 -15.46 14.53 12.35
C PRO A 68 -16.15 13.19 12.02
N LYS A 69 -17.28 12.91 12.68
CA LYS A 69 -18.00 11.62 12.63
C LYS A 69 -19.45 11.81 12.16
N GLY A 70 -20.01 10.77 11.54
CA GLY A 70 -21.36 10.81 10.97
C GLY A 70 -21.44 11.67 9.71
N VAL A 71 -22.58 12.36 9.54
CA VAL A 71 -22.86 13.21 8.37
C VAL A 71 -22.16 14.56 8.49
N ILE A 72 -21.21 14.81 7.60
CA ILE A 72 -20.42 16.04 7.54
C ILE A 72 -21.03 16.98 6.50
N ARG A 73 -21.23 18.25 6.85
CA ARG A 73 -21.69 19.29 5.92
C ARG A 73 -20.52 20.09 5.35
N GLY A 74 -20.71 20.63 4.15
CA GLY A 74 -19.78 21.58 3.55
C GLY A 74 -19.47 22.76 4.48
N GLN A 75 -18.19 23.14 4.55
CA GLN A 75 -17.70 24.36 5.19
C GLN A 75 -16.96 25.21 4.15
N ASP A 76 -16.86 26.52 4.37
CA ASP A 76 -16.03 27.41 3.53
C ASP A 76 -14.59 26.88 3.41
N ALA A 77 -14.10 26.70 2.17
CA ALA A 77 -12.77 26.17 1.91
C ALA A 77 -11.63 27.03 2.51
N GLY A 78 -11.81 28.36 2.58
CA GLY A 78 -10.85 29.29 3.16
C GLY A 78 -10.78 29.26 4.70
N LYS A 79 -11.82 28.73 5.37
CA LYS A 79 -11.93 28.76 6.83
C LYS A 79 -10.78 28.02 7.53
N SER A 80 -10.39 26.84 7.05
CA SER A 80 -9.32 26.04 7.67
C SER A 80 -7.96 26.74 7.57
N TYR A 81 -7.68 27.38 6.43
CA TYR A 81 -6.49 28.23 6.26
C TYR A 81 -6.53 29.41 7.23
N GLU A 82 -7.66 30.12 7.35
CA GLU A 82 -7.79 31.23 8.29
C GLU A 82 -7.56 30.83 9.76
N GLU A 83 -7.99 29.64 10.17
CA GLU A 83 -7.79 29.14 11.54
C GLU A 83 -6.30 28.84 11.80
N ALA A 84 -5.63 28.10 10.92
CA ALA A 84 -4.18 27.84 11.01
C ALA A 84 -3.35 29.14 10.92
N ARG A 85 -3.76 30.09 10.09
CA ARG A 85 -3.15 31.43 9.95
C ARG A 85 -3.22 32.23 11.26
N LYS A 86 -4.35 32.14 11.98
CA LYS A 86 -4.55 32.79 13.28
C LYS A 86 -3.76 32.10 14.40
N GLU A 87 -3.56 30.78 14.33
CA GLU A 87 -2.71 30.07 15.27
C GLU A 87 -1.23 30.41 15.07
N CYS A 88 -0.74 30.37 13.82
CA CYS A 88 0.64 30.69 13.46
C CYS A 88 1.08 32.06 13.98
N ARG A 89 0.22 33.08 13.84
CA ARG A 89 0.45 34.41 14.43
C ARG A 89 0.59 34.37 15.95
N ARG A 90 -0.35 33.72 16.65
CA ARG A 90 -0.33 33.58 18.12
C ARG A 90 0.86 32.77 18.65
N ALA A 91 1.46 31.91 17.83
CA ALA A 91 2.66 31.17 18.15
C ALA A 91 3.93 32.01 17.94
N VAL A 92 4.07 32.70 16.80
CA VAL A 92 5.17 33.65 16.56
C VAL A 92 5.14 34.81 17.57
N ASP A 93 3.97 35.41 17.82
CA ASP A 93 3.75 36.47 18.83
C ASP A 93 4.14 36.05 20.26
N ARG A 94 4.23 34.75 20.54
CA ARG A 94 4.63 34.19 21.83
C ARG A 94 6.14 34.01 21.88
N ILE A 95 6.71 33.43 20.83
CA ILE A 95 8.15 33.24 20.65
C ILE A 95 8.89 34.59 20.69
N VAL A 96 8.40 35.61 19.95
CA VAL A 96 8.97 36.97 19.98
C VAL A 96 9.04 37.50 21.42
N LYS A 97 7.94 37.42 22.18
CA LYS A 97 7.87 37.90 23.56
C LYS A 97 8.72 37.09 24.55
N GLU A 98 9.09 35.86 24.21
CA GLU A 98 10.00 35.03 24.99
C GLU A 98 11.46 35.38 24.69
N CYS A 99 11.81 35.43 23.41
CA CYS A 99 13.11 35.88 22.90
C CYS A 99 13.46 37.32 23.35
N GLU A 100 12.51 38.26 23.34
CA GLU A 100 12.69 39.62 23.86
C GLU A 100 13.00 39.64 25.37
N ARG A 101 12.37 38.77 26.17
CA ARG A 101 12.61 38.69 27.62
C ARG A 101 13.96 38.06 27.96
N LEU A 102 14.40 37.10 27.15
CA LEU A 102 15.69 36.42 27.31
C LEU A 102 16.85 37.20 26.65
N ASN A 103 16.55 38.23 25.85
CA ASN A 103 17.49 38.94 24.98
C ASN A 103 18.29 37.98 24.07
N GLN A 104 17.58 37.07 23.42
CA GLN A 104 18.14 36.03 22.53
C GLN A 104 17.38 36.00 21.20
N LYS A 105 18.08 35.68 20.11
CA LYS A 105 17.42 35.29 18.86
C LYS A 105 16.69 33.96 19.03
N TYR A 106 15.68 33.71 18.21
CA TYR A 106 15.04 32.41 18.17
C TYR A 106 16.00 31.34 17.65
N THR A 107 15.92 30.15 18.23
CA THR A 107 16.54 28.91 17.73
C THR A 107 15.46 27.85 17.77
N ASP A 108 15.32 27.07 16.71
CA ASP A 108 14.25 26.09 16.55
C ASP A 108 14.58 24.78 17.29
N PRO A 109 13.97 24.48 18.46
CA PRO A 109 14.35 23.33 19.26
C PRO A 109 13.94 21.99 18.64
N HIS A 110 13.22 22.01 17.51
CA HIS A 110 12.80 20.82 16.77
C HIS A 110 13.48 20.68 15.40
N PHE A 111 14.33 21.63 15.00
CA PHE A 111 15.01 21.63 13.70
C PHE A 111 16.29 22.49 13.71
N ASP A 112 17.11 22.37 14.77
CA ASP A 112 18.38 23.11 14.87
C ASP A 112 19.45 22.49 13.95
N ILE A 113 19.43 22.94 12.70
CA ILE A 113 20.35 22.53 11.63
C ILE A 113 21.84 22.76 11.94
N GLU A 114 22.19 23.68 12.85
CA GLU A 114 23.58 23.97 13.22
C GLU A 114 24.13 22.89 14.15
N VAL A 115 23.38 22.59 15.22
CA VAL A 115 23.76 21.54 16.17
C VAL A 115 23.70 20.17 15.49
N ASP A 116 22.71 19.93 14.63
CA ASP A 116 22.59 18.69 13.86
C ASP A 116 23.78 18.45 12.92
N LEU A 117 24.25 19.50 12.22
CA LEU A 117 25.43 19.42 11.36
C LEU A 117 26.72 19.25 12.17
N LYS A 118 26.96 20.12 13.16
CA LYS A 118 28.22 20.12 13.93
C LYS A 118 28.37 18.92 14.87
N SER A 119 27.28 18.21 15.18
CA SER A 119 27.32 16.92 15.88
C SER A 119 27.31 15.69 14.96
N GLY A 120 27.21 15.88 13.63
CA GLY A 120 27.20 14.79 12.65
C GLY A 120 25.94 13.91 12.70
N LYS A 121 24.87 14.33 13.37
CA LYS A 121 23.62 13.56 13.54
C LYS A 121 22.81 13.43 12.25
N ARG A 122 22.82 14.48 11.40
CA ARG A 122 22.12 14.57 10.12
C ARG A 122 20.59 14.34 10.19
N ASN A 123 19.96 14.47 11.36
CA ASN A 123 18.51 14.33 11.52
C ASN A 123 17.70 15.34 10.67
N CYS A 124 18.27 16.51 10.35
CA CYS A 124 17.62 17.52 9.51
C CYS A 124 17.86 17.30 8.00
N LEU A 125 18.85 16.49 7.64
CA LEU A 125 19.24 16.22 6.24
C LEU A 125 18.69 14.89 5.73
N ASP A 126 18.78 13.83 6.55
CA ASP A 126 18.46 12.45 6.16
C ASP A 126 17.08 11.98 6.66
N THR A 127 16.53 11.01 5.93
CA THR A 127 15.33 10.26 6.30
C THR A 127 15.62 9.19 7.38
N LEU A 128 14.61 8.39 7.72
CA LEU A 128 14.81 7.15 8.49
C LEU A 128 15.29 5.95 7.64
N GLU A 129 15.24 6.04 6.31
CA GLU A 129 15.60 4.97 5.38
C GLU A 129 17.12 4.87 5.21
N GLU A 130 17.72 5.87 4.55
CA GLU A 130 19.14 5.88 4.16
C GLU A 130 19.80 7.24 4.45
N GLU A 131 21.15 7.28 4.47
CA GLU A 131 21.93 8.52 4.50
C GLU A 131 22.12 9.05 3.07
N ASN A 132 21.77 10.31 2.82
CA ASN A 132 21.97 10.95 1.53
C ASN A 132 23.45 11.31 1.33
N MET A 133 24.13 10.50 0.53
CA MET A 133 25.58 10.63 0.29
C MET A 133 25.96 11.89 -0.48
N GLU A 134 25.06 12.43 -1.32
CA GLU A 134 25.29 13.64 -2.14
C GLU A 134 25.07 14.93 -1.33
N MET A 135 24.13 14.92 -0.38
CA MET A 135 23.77 16.07 0.45
C MET A 135 24.84 16.34 1.53
N ARG A 136 25.82 17.19 1.20
CA ARG A 136 26.99 17.52 2.04
C ARG A 136 27.20 19.05 2.19
N PRO A 137 26.31 19.76 2.91
CA PRO A 137 26.58 21.14 3.32
C PRO A 137 27.79 21.23 4.27
N ARG A 138 28.49 22.37 4.27
CA ARG A 138 29.77 22.55 5.00
C ARG A 138 29.71 23.50 6.19
N GLY A 139 28.70 24.35 6.29
CA GLY A 139 28.54 25.30 7.40
C GLY A 139 27.08 25.72 7.59
N VAL A 140 26.80 26.44 8.67
CA VAL A 140 25.48 27.04 8.97
C VAL A 140 25.68 28.43 9.55
N LYS A 141 24.92 29.42 9.08
CA LYS A 141 24.90 30.79 9.63
C LYS A 141 23.50 31.38 9.65
N ARG A 142 23.29 32.44 10.42
CA ARG A 142 22.03 33.19 10.41
C ARG A 142 21.97 34.15 9.21
N VAL A 143 20.75 34.47 8.79
CA VAL A 143 20.48 35.47 7.74
C VAL A 143 21.25 36.78 7.97
N THR A 144 21.37 37.26 9.21
CA THR A 144 22.11 38.50 9.53
C THR A 144 23.63 38.40 9.46
N GLU A 145 24.18 37.22 9.19
CA GLU A 145 25.63 36.95 9.04
C GLU A 145 25.99 36.60 7.58
N ILE A 146 25.02 36.07 6.83
CA ILE A 146 25.14 35.72 5.40
C ILE A 146 24.91 36.95 4.51
N PHE A 147 23.98 37.83 4.89
CA PHE A 147 23.51 38.92 4.03
C PHE A 147 23.88 40.29 4.61
N GLU A 148 24.35 41.21 3.76
CA GLU A 148 24.70 42.57 4.20
C GLU A 148 23.47 43.41 4.56
N LYS A 149 22.39 43.26 3.79
CA LYS A 149 21.14 44.03 3.92
C LYS A 149 19.93 43.11 3.68
N PRO A 150 19.75 42.06 4.51
CA PRO A 150 18.72 41.05 4.30
C PRO A 150 17.33 41.67 4.21
N GLN A 151 16.63 41.33 3.13
CA GLN A 151 15.23 41.68 2.91
C GLN A 151 14.46 40.41 2.61
N PHE A 152 13.31 40.21 3.25
CA PHE A 152 12.53 38.99 3.01
C PHE A 152 12.00 38.94 1.57
N PHE A 153 11.48 40.06 1.05
CA PHE A 153 11.08 40.24 -0.34
C PHE A 153 11.77 41.48 -0.94
N VAL A 154 12.25 41.39 -2.18
CA VAL A 154 12.88 42.49 -2.93
C VAL A 154 12.06 42.73 -4.20
N ASN A 155 11.25 43.79 -4.20
CA ASN A 155 10.19 44.07 -5.20
C ASN A 155 8.98 43.11 -5.18
N GLY A 156 8.92 42.19 -4.22
CA GLY A 156 7.86 41.19 -4.07
C GLY A 156 8.27 39.83 -4.65
N PRO A 157 7.74 38.70 -4.14
CA PRO A 157 8.19 37.37 -4.55
C PRO A 157 7.73 37.06 -5.97
N THR A 158 8.64 37.14 -6.94
CA THR A 158 8.35 36.80 -8.33
C THR A 158 8.81 35.39 -8.66
N ALA A 159 8.37 34.87 -9.80
CA ALA A 159 8.97 33.68 -10.38
C ALA A 159 10.49 33.85 -10.61
N SER A 160 10.91 35.02 -11.10
CA SER A 160 12.30 35.32 -11.54
C SER A 160 13.36 35.01 -10.49
N ASP A 161 13.01 35.20 -9.23
CA ASP A 161 13.93 35.13 -8.10
C ASP A 161 14.32 33.68 -7.78
N VAL A 162 13.43 32.72 -8.05
CA VAL A 162 13.64 31.30 -7.71
C VAL A 162 14.81 30.71 -8.47
N ARG A 163 15.84 30.24 -7.75
CA ARG A 163 16.95 29.40 -8.24
C ARG A 163 17.16 28.20 -7.32
N GLN A 164 17.05 26.99 -7.91
CA GLN A 164 17.34 25.74 -7.22
C GLN A 164 18.79 25.64 -6.69
N GLY A 165 18.96 24.90 -5.59
CA GLY A 165 20.22 24.66 -4.91
C GLY A 165 21.05 23.47 -5.43
N ARG A 166 21.65 22.73 -4.48
CA ARG A 166 22.25 21.40 -4.66
C ARG A 166 21.37 20.33 -4.00
N ASP A 167 20.13 20.21 -4.47
CA ASP A 167 19.10 19.32 -3.94
C ASP A 167 18.22 18.75 -5.07
N GLY A 168 17.50 17.65 -4.83
CA GLY A 168 16.63 16.95 -5.78
C GLY A 168 15.21 17.53 -5.90
N ASP A 169 14.99 18.74 -5.39
CA ASP A 169 13.70 19.38 -5.10
C ASP A 169 13.04 20.12 -6.29
N CYS A 170 13.48 19.86 -7.53
CA CYS A 170 13.13 20.67 -8.71
C CYS A 170 11.62 20.90 -8.94
N TRP A 171 10.79 19.95 -8.49
CA TRP A 171 9.34 19.97 -8.52
C TRP A 171 8.75 21.07 -7.61
N PHE A 172 9.28 21.20 -6.39
CA PHE A 172 8.92 22.23 -5.43
C PHE A 172 9.38 23.61 -5.91
N MET A 173 10.60 23.73 -6.44
CA MET A 173 11.05 24.97 -7.08
C MET A 173 10.17 25.37 -8.27
N ALA A 174 9.79 24.41 -9.13
CA ALA A 174 8.86 24.67 -10.25
C ALA A 174 7.44 25.05 -9.77
N ALA A 175 6.98 24.56 -8.62
CA ALA A 175 5.73 25.00 -8.01
C ALA A 175 5.82 26.46 -7.55
N LEU A 176 6.90 26.83 -6.86
CA LEU A 176 7.15 28.22 -6.43
C LEU A 176 7.30 29.19 -7.61
N CYS A 177 7.97 28.77 -8.69
CA CYS A 177 7.99 29.53 -9.94
C CYS A 177 6.57 29.80 -10.46
N THR A 178 5.71 28.78 -10.47
CA THR A 178 4.33 28.89 -10.98
C THR A 178 3.46 29.77 -10.06
N MET A 179 3.64 29.67 -8.73
CA MET A 179 2.94 30.51 -7.76
C MET A 179 3.40 31.98 -7.81
N GLY A 180 4.70 32.25 -7.98
CA GLY A 180 5.29 33.59 -8.13
C GLY A 180 4.89 34.32 -9.41
N ASN A 181 4.01 33.74 -10.22
CA ASN A 181 3.38 34.35 -11.38
C ASN A 181 1.95 34.85 -11.09
N LYS A 182 1.33 34.42 -9.98
CA LYS A 182 0.01 34.87 -9.50
C LYS A 182 0.19 35.61 -8.17
N GLN A 183 0.22 36.94 -8.23
CA GLN A 183 0.43 37.83 -7.08
C GLN A 183 -0.43 37.46 -5.86
N GLY A 184 0.17 37.54 -4.67
CA GLY A 184 -0.51 37.25 -3.40
C GLY A 184 -0.52 35.78 -2.99
N LEU A 185 -0.06 34.83 -3.81
CA LEU A 185 -0.01 33.40 -3.41
C LEU A 185 1.15 33.11 -2.45
N ILE A 186 2.37 33.58 -2.73
CA ILE A 186 3.54 33.29 -1.89
C ILE A 186 3.44 34.05 -0.55
N GLU A 187 2.85 35.24 -0.59
CA GLU A 187 2.54 36.10 0.56
C GLU A 187 1.43 35.56 1.47
N GLN A 188 0.72 34.50 1.04
CA GLN A 188 -0.20 33.74 1.90
C GLN A 188 0.52 32.63 2.68
N ILE A 189 1.62 32.08 2.16
CA ILE A 189 2.37 31.00 2.82
C ILE A 189 3.12 31.53 4.05
N CYS A 190 3.81 32.66 3.92
CA CYS A 190 4.49 33.32 5.04
C CYS A 190 3.53 34.23 5.81
N VAL A 191 3.06 33.75 6.96
CA VAL A 191 1.89 34.30 7.67
C VAL A 191 2.26 35.31 8.77
N ALA A 192 3.41 35.12 9.40
CA ALA A 192 3.95 35.96 10.47
C ALA A 192 5.48 35.83 10.51
N ARG A 193 6.21 36.89 10.86
CA ARG A 193 7.67 36.85 11.02
C ARG A 193 8.17 38.02 11.86
N ASP A 194 9.37 37.87 12.41
CA ASP A 194 10.16 38.95 13.00
C ASP A 194 11.63 38.75 12.57
N GLU A 195 12.11 39.62 11.68
CA GLU A 195 13.45 39.54 11.10
C GLU A 195 14.57 39.88 12.11
N LYS A 196 14.26 40.53 13.24
CA LYS A 196 15.23 40.92 14.28
C LYS A 196 15.46 39.76 15.26
N ILE A 197 14.38 39.12 15.70
CA ILE A 197 14.41 37.90 16.52
C ILE A 197 14.85 36.69 15.67
N GLY A 198 14.60 36.72 14.36
CA GLY A 198 14.95 35.64 13.44
C GLY A 198 13.97 34.47 13.51
N VAL A 199 12.66 34.77 13.56
CA VAL A 199 11.59 33.76 13.60
C VAL A 199 10.62 33.96 12.43
N TYR A 200 10.30 32.88 11.72
CA TYR A 200 9.40 32.88 10.56
C TYR A 200 8.33 31.81 10.71
N GLY A 201 7.07 32.20 10.54
CA GLY A 201 5.90 31.33 10.61
C GLY A 201 5.22 31.17 9.25
N PHE A 202 5.23 29.95 8.76
CA PHE A 202 4.62 29.50 7.52
C PHE A 202 3.40 28.62 7.80
N VAL A 203 2.54 28.40 6.80
CA VAL A 203 1.43 27.45 6.88
C VAL A 203 1.35 26.64 5.59
N PHE A 204 1.29 25.31 5.73
CA PHE A 204 1.20 24.35 4.62
C PHE A 204 -0.07 23.53 4.73
N TYR A 205 -0.59 23.04 3.61
CA TYR A 205 -1.71 22.12 3.53
C TYR A 205 -1.18 20.68 3.54
N ARG A 206 -1.68 19.84 4.46
CA ARG A 206 -1.22 18.47 4.65
C ARG A 206 -2.38 17.54 5.01
N ASP A 207 -2.51 16.44 4.26
CA ASP A 207 -3.51 15.38 4.51
C ASP A 207 -4.95 15.95 4.70
N GLY A 208 -5.33 16.99 3.96
CA GLY A 208 -6.65 17.64 4.06
C GLY A 208 -6.78 18.80 5.06
N GLU A 209 -5.73 19.15 5.82
CA GLU A 209 -5.76 20.20 6.86
C GLU A 209 -4.61 21.20 6.69
N TRP A 210 -4.86 22.49 6.96
CA TRP A 210 -3.79 23.49 7.07
C TRP A 210 -3.06 23.39 8.42
N GLN A 211 -1.72 23.41 8.39
CA GLN A 211 -0.85 23.20 9.56
C GLN A 211 0.28 24.24 9.57
N GLN A 212 0.57 24.81 10.75
CA GLN A 212 1.64 25.80 10.92
C GLN A 212 3.03 25.14 10.96
N CYS A 213 4.03 25.78 10.35
CA CYS A 213 5.43 25.44 10.49
C CYS A 213 6.23 26.70 10.86
N ILE A 214 6.97 26.66 11.96
CA ILE A 214 7.78 27.79 12.44
C ILE A 214 9.25 27.37 12.42
N VAL A 215 10.13 28.25 11.93
CA VAL A 215 11.57 28.04 11.79
C VAL A 215 12.38 29.26 12.25
N ASP A 216 13.65 29.06 12.59
CA ASP A 216 14.62 30.13 12.84
C ASP A 216 15.35 30.61 11.57
N ASP A 217 16.13 31.69 11.70
CA ASP A 217 16.87 32.33 10.60
C ASP A 217 18.21 31.69 10.21
N LYS A 218 18.54 30.48 10.71
CA LYS A 218 19.75 29.74 10.30
C LYS A 218 19.60 29.12 8.90
N LEU A 219 20.64 29.11 8.08
CA LEU A 219 20.67 28.50 6.74
C LEU A 219 22.00 27.77 6.48
N TYR A 220 21.96 26.70 5.67
CA TYR A 220 23.12 25.90 5.28
C TYR A 220 23.98 26.55 4.18
N LEU A 221 25.30 26.45 4.30
CA LEU A 221 26.30 27.02 3.39
C LEU A 221 27.10 25.96 2.60
N ARG A 222 27.59 26.39 1.43
CA ARG A 222 28.46 25.59 0.53
C ARG A 222 29.88 25.41 1.06
N ALA A 223 30.38 26.41 1.77
CA ALA A 223 31.70 26.45 2.38
C ALA A 223 31.60 26.27 3.89
N ALA A 224 32.72 25.94 4.52
CA ALA A 224 32.82 25.82 5.97
C ALA A 224 32.91 27.20 6.63
N ASP A 225 32.99 27.24 7.95
CA ASP A 225 33.50 28.42 8.64
C ASP A 225 35.01 28.54 8.54
N TYR A 226 35.52 29.76 8.33
CA TYR A 226 36.96 30.02 8.14
C TYR A 226 37.81 29.44 9.28
N ASP A 227 37.36 29.59 10.53
CA ASP A 227 38.02 29.00 11.70
C ASP A 227 37.84 27.48 11.84
N GLU A 228 36.78 26.92 11.27
CA GLU A 228 36.47 25.48 11.29
C GLU A 228 37.06 24.73 10.08
N SER A 229 37.51 25.45 9.05
CA SER A 229 37.96 24.91 7.77
C SER A 229 39.42 24.48 7.80
N VAL A 230 39.66 23.17 7.93
CA VAL A 230 41.02 22.60 7.95
C VAL A 230 41.71 22.66 6.58
N ASP A 231 40.98 22.41 5.50
CA ASP A 231 41.55 22.33 4.14
C ASP A 231 41.73 23.70 3.48
N GLU A 232 40.77 24.60 3.67
CA GLU A 232 40.70 25.85 2.90
C GLU A 232 41.49 26.98 3.60
N ARG A 233 41.46 27.05 4.94
CA ARG A 233 42.13 28.10 5.72
C ARG A 233 43.63 28.25 5.40
N PRO A 234 44.47 27.18 5.38
CA PRO A 234 45.89 27.34 5.08
C PRO A 234 46.16 27.95 3.70
N ILE A 235 45.32 27.60 2.72
CA ILE A 235 45.41 28.12 1.34
C ILE A 235 45.09 29.62 1.31
N TRP A 236 44.19 30.11 2.17
CA TRP A 236 43.88 31.54 2.29
C TRP A 236 44.89 32.30 3.15
N ASP A 237 45.46 31.67 4.18
CA ASP A 237 46.51 32.26 5.02
C ASP A 237 47.84 32.43 4.24
N ASP A 238 48.21 31.46 3.39
CA ASP A 238 49.39 31.52 2.51
C ASP A 238 49.32 32.67 1.47
N ILE A 239 48.12 33.20 1.18
CA ILE A 239 47.94 34.36 0.28
C ILE A 239 48.40 35.67 0.96
N ASN A 240 48.62 35.66 2.28
CA ASN A 240 49.36 36.67 3.05
C ASN A 240 48.87 38.12 2.83
N ARG A 241 47.55 38.32 2.92
CA ARG A 241 46.88 39.64 2.95
C ARG A 241 46.58 40.04 4.38
N ALA A 242 46.31 41.32 4.61
CA ALA A 242 45.95 41.83 5.94
C ALA A 242 44.61 41.26 6.45
N ASP A 243 43.64 41.08 5.54
CA ASP A 243 42.24 40.80 5.87
C ASP A 243 41.73 39.46 5.25
N THR A 244 42.55 38.40 5.29
CA THR A 244 42.25 37.09 4.66
C THR A 244 40.90 36.51 5.07
N GLU A 245 40.55 36.60 6.35
CA GLU A 245 39.27 36.16 6.90
C GLU A 245 38.08 36.93 6.29
N GLU A 246 38.18 38.26 6.17
CA GLU A 246 37.12 39.07 5.58
C GLU A 246 36.95 38.79 4.08
N GLU A 247 38.04 38.58 3.36
CA GLU A 247 37.97 38.17 1.95
C GLU A 247 37.31 36.80 1.80
N TYR A 248 37.70 35.81 2.61
CA TYR A 248 37.08 34.48 2.60
C TYR A 248 35.57 34.58 2.85
N ARG A 249 35.16 35.36 3.87
CA ARG A 249 33.74 35.62 4.18
C ARG A 249 33.01 36.22 2.97
N LYS A 250 33.52 37.32 2.40
CA LYS A 250 32.93 38.02 1.24
C LYS A 250 32.82 37.16 -0.02
N VAL A 251 33.73 36.20 -0.22
CA VAL A 251 33.73 35.29 -1.37
C VAL A 251 32.81 34.08 -1.15
N TRP A 252 32.93 33.40 -0.01
CA TRP A 252 32.34 32.06 0.21
C TRP A 252 31.13 32.00 1.12
N GLN A 253 30.94 32.99 2.00
CA GLN A 253 29.88 32.99 3.02
C GLN A 253 28.86 34.11 2.84
N THR A 254 29.20 35.18 2.11
CA THR A 254 28.32 36.32 1.89
C THR A 254 27.44 36.16 0.65
N GLY A 255 26.18 36.56 0.79
CA GLY A 255 25.19 36.68 -0.26
C GLY A 255 24.50 35.37 -0.64
N SER A 256 23.39 35.51 -1.38
CA SER A 256 22.54 34.40 -1.87
C SER A 256 23.34 33.26 -2.53
N ARG A 257 24.48 33.57 -3.15
CA ARG A 257 25.36 32.59 -3.80
C ARG A 257 25.99 31.55 -2.84
N ALA A 258 26.16 31.88 -1.56
CA ALA A 258 26.81 31.04 -0.54
C ALA A 258 25.93 29.88 -0.04
N LEU A 259 24.61 30.00 -0.19
CA LEU A 259 23.61 29.04 0.28
C LEU A 259 23.72 27.68 -0.42
N TYR A 260 23.71 26.58 0.32
CA TYR A 260 23.81 25.22 -0.25
C TYR A 260 22.58 24.87 -1.09
N PHE A 261 21.40 25.05 -0.49
CA PHE A 261 20.08 24.77 -1.05
C PHE A 261 19.58 25.96 -1.91
N ALA A 262 18.27 26.16 -2.06
CA ALA A 262 17.71 27.19 -2.91
C ALA A 262 18.09 28.60 -2.47
N ARG A 263 18.00 29.53 -3.42
CA ARG A 263 18.58 30.87 -3.29
C ARG A 263 17.92 31.85 -4.26
N CYS A 264 17.79 33.11 -3.87
CA CYS A 264 17.20 34.14 -4.71
C CYS A 264 18.19 34.65 -5.79
N VAL A 265 17.69 35.30 -6.84
CA VAL A 265 18.54 36.00 -7.83
C VAL A 265 19.19 37.24 -7.24
N ASP A 266 18.48 38.01 -6.42
CA ASP A 266 19.07 39.10 -5.65
C ASP A 266 20.02 38.55 -4.57
N GLU A 267 21.18 39.18 -4.40
CA GLU A 267 22.19 38.75 -3.43
C GLU A 267 21.71 38.90 -1.96
N ASN A 268 20.65 39.67 -1.68
CA ASN A 268 20.14 40.00 -0.34
C ASN A 268 18.68 39.53 -0.05
N GLU A 269 18.01 38.86 -0.98
CA GLU A 269 16.65 38.37 -0.77
C GLU A 269 16.62 36.99 -0.06
N THR A 270 15.68 36.80 0.89
CA THR A 270 15.73 35.66 1.83
C THR A 270 14.48 34.79 1.94
N TRP A 271 13.33 35.12 1.31
CA TRP A 271 12.10 34.32 1.47
C TRP A 271 12.25 32.87 1.04
N LEU A 272 12.92 32.62 -0.09
CA LEU A 272 13.01 31.31 -0.71
C LEU A 272 13.74 30.26 0.16
N PRO A 273 14.99 30.46 0.62
CA PRO A 273 15.66 29.48 1.47
C PRO A 273 14.97 29.28 2.83
N LEU A 274 14.30 30.30 3.36
CA LEU A 274 13.52 30.18 4.60
C LEU A 274 12.24 29.36 4.39
N LEU A 275 11.58 29.52 3.24
CA LEU A 275 10.39 28.76 2.84
C LEU A 275 10.74 27.29 2.54
N GLU A 276 11.83 27.05 1.81
CA GLU A 276 12.36 25.72 1.52
C GLU A 276 12.72 24.98 2.82
N LYS A 277 13.46 25.61 3.75
CA LYS A 277 13.72 25.06 5.09
C LYS A 277 12.45 24.74 5.85
N ALA A 278 11.41 25.59 5.77
CA ALA A 278 10.13 25.34 6.42
C ALA A 278 9.36 24.18 5.77
N TYR A 279 9.46 24.01 4.45
CA TYR A 279 8.87 22.90 3.69
C TYR A 279 9.60 21.58 4.01
N ALA A 280 10.93 21.57 4.03
CA ALA A 280 11.76 20.46 4.49
C ALA A 280 11.40 20.04 5.93
N LYS A 281 11.33 21.00 6.88
CA LYS A 281 10.88 20.73 8.25
C LYS A 281 9.47 20.15 8.32
N ALA A 282 8.54 20.61 7.48
CA ALA A 282 7.17 20.11 7.46
C ALA A 282 7.06 18.65 6.97
N HIS A 283 7.98 18.22 6.09
CA HIS A 283 8.09 16.84 5.61
C HIS A 283 8.94 15.95 6.52
N GLY A 284 9.98 16.49 7.14
CA GLY A 284 10.78 15.85 8.19
C GLY A 284 12.28 16.15 8.10
N ASP A 285 12.79 16.39 6.89
CA ASP A 285 14.17 16.65 6.51
C ASP A 285 14.24 17.13 5.05
N PHE A 286 15.44 17.51 4.59
CA PHE A 286 15.67 17.87 3.19
C PHE A 286 15.58 16.67 2.22
N SER A 287 16.10 15.49 2.57
CA SER A 287 15.99 14.28 1.70
C SER A 287 14.54 13.80 1.51
N ALA A 288 13.62 14.16 2.40
CA ALA A 288 12.19 13.94 2.23
C ALA A 288 11.57 14.80 1.10
N ILE A 289 12.17 15.94 0.74
CA ILE A 289 11.68 16.81 -0.36
C ILE A 289 12.41 16.57 -1.69
N GLU A 290 13.39 15.66 -1.76
CA GLU A 290 13.91 15.15 -3.04
C GLU A 290 12.83 14.39 -3.82
N GLY A 291 12.70 14.69 -5.12
CA GLY A 291 11.85 13.96 -6.08
C GLY A 291 10.34 14.05 -5.84
N GLY A 292 9.59 14.55 -6.82
CA GLY A 292 8.13 14.68 -6.75
C GLY A 292 7.55 15.31 -8.01
N PHE A 293 6.26 15.65 -8.00
CA PHE A 293 5.56 16.28 -9.13
C PHE A 293 5.13 17.70 -8.82
N VAL A 294 5.18 18.62 -9.80
CA VAL A 294 4.98 20.06 -9.55
C VAL A 294 3.62 20.32 -8.90
N GLY A 295 2.59 19.61 -9.36
CA GLY A 295 1.24 19.75 -8.84
C GLY A 295 1.06 19.24 -7.41
N GLU A 296 1.92 18.34 -6.90
CA GLU A 296 1.91 17.95 -5.48
C GLU A 296 2.31 19.12 -4.59
N ALA A 297 3.42 19.79 -4.92
CA ALA A 297 3.86 20.97 -4.17
C ALA A 297 2.83 22.11 -4.27
N ILE A 298 2.13 22.27 -5.39
CA ILE A 298 1.04 23.25 -5.48
C ILE A 298 -0.16 22.84 -4.58
N GLU A 299 -0.52 21.55 -4.44
CA GLU A 299 -1.52 21.14 -3.43
C GLU A 299 -1.05 21.53 -2.02
N ASP A 300 0.20 21.24 -1.64
CA ASP A 300 0.73 21.50 -0.30
C ASP A 300 0.87 23.00 0.04
N LEU A 301 1.05 23.85 -0.98
CA LEU A 301 1.22 25.30 -0.81
C LEU A 301 -0.08 26.09 -0.99
N THR A 302 -1.15 25.49 -1.55
CA THR A 302 -2.40 26.22 -1.87
C THR A 302 -3.69 25.54 -1.40
N GLY A 303 -3.67 24.28 -0.98
CA GLY A 303 -4.89 23.49 -0.73
C GLY A 303 -5.71 23.20 -2.00
N GLY A 304 -5.12 23.40 -3.17
CA GLY A 304 -5.67 23.08 -4.49
C GLY A 304 -5.81 21.58 -4.76
N VAL A 305 -6.15 21.24 -6.01
CA VAL A 305 -6.33 19.86 -6.48
C VAL A 305 -5.69 19.69 -7.85
N THR A 306 -4.80 18.72 -8.00
CA THR A 306 -4.02 18.48 -9.22
C THR A 306 -4.57 17.32 -10.03
N SER A 307 -4.90 17.56 -11.30
CA SER A 307 -5.14 16.51 -12.31
C SER A 307 -3.83 16.13 -13.01
N GLU A 308 -3.52 14.83 -13.08
CA GLU A 308 -2.43 14.27 -13.90
C GLU A 308 -2.88 14.19 -15.37
N ILE A 309 -2.16 14.86 -16.28
CA ILE A 309 -2.48 14.86 -17.72
C ILE A 309 -1.27 14.41 -18.54
N LEU A 310 -1.35 13.21 -19.12
CA LEU A 310 -0.34 12.67 -20.03
C LEU A 310 -0.59 13.17 -21.47
N SER A 311 0.48 13.57 -22.18
CA SER A 311 0.37 14.15 -23.52
C SER A 311 -0.20 13.19 -24.59
N SER A 312 -0.07 11.89 -24.36
CA SER A 312 -0.65 10.80 -25.15
C SER A 312 -2.13 10.53 -24.87
N SER A 313 -2.67 11.03 -23.76
CA SER A 313 -4.07 10.83 -23.32
C SER A 313 -4.99 12.01 -23.64
N ILE A 314 -4.45 13.10 -24.19
CA ILE A 314 -5.22 14.27 -24.63
C ILE A 314 -6.00 13.92 -25.90
N LEU A 315 -7.31 13.70 -25.77
CA LEU A 315 -8.23 13.41 -26.88
C LEU A 315 -8.36 14.57 -27.86
N ASP A 316 -8.55 15.78 -27.35
CA ASP A 316 -8.72 17.00 -28.14
C ASP A 316 -7.71 18.06 -27.66
N LYS A 317 -6.79 18.40 -28.57
CA LYS A 317 -5.70 19.37 -28.35
C LYS A 317 -6.19 20.82 -28.49
N ASP A 318 -7.13 21.09 -29.38
CA ASP A 318 -7.76 22.40 -29.49
C ASP A 318 -8.57 22.72 -28.22
N ARG A 319 -9.23 21.72 -27.64
CA ARG A 319 -9.93 21.85 -26.36
C ARG A 319 -8.97 22.06 -25.20
N PHE A 320 -7.92 21.25 -25.06
CA PHE A 320 -6.91 21.42 -24.00
C PHE A 320 -6.24 22.80 -24.07
N TRP A 321 -5.97 23.31 -25.28
CA TRP A 321 -5.49 24.68 -25.46
C TRP A 321 -6.48 25.74 -24.96
N LYS A 322 -7.74 25.69 -25.45
CA LYS A 322 -8.74 26.77 -25.22
C LYS A 322 -9.38 26.76 -23.84
N GLU A 323 -9.71 25.58 -23.31
CA GLU A 323 -10.42 25.44 -22.03
C GLU A 323 -9.48 25.37 -20.82
N GLU A 324 -8.22 24.95 -21.02
CA GLU A 324 -7.29 24.69 -19.90
C GLU A 324 -6.05 25.59 -19.96
N LEU A 325 -5.18 25.46 -20.97
CA LEU A 325 -3.91 26.21 -21.03
C LEU A 325 -4.10 27.73 -21.11
N MET A 326 -5.06 28.22 -21.89
CA MET A 326 -5.40 29.65 -21.98
C MET A 326 -5.98 30.22 -20.66
N LYS A 327 -6.25 29.37 -19.66
CA LYS A 327 -6.66 29.74 -18.30
C LYS A 327 -5.53 29.69 -17.25
N VAL A 328 -4.27 29.48 -17.67
CA VAL A 328 -3.10 29.53 -16.78
C VAL A 328 -3.05 30.84 -15.99
N ASN A 329 -2.71 30.75 -14.70
CA ASN A 329 -2.75 31.80 -13.68
C ASN A 329 -4.14 32.36 -13.34
N LYS A 330 -5.20 32.03 -14.10
CA LYS A 330 -6.58 32.48 -13.86
C LYS A 330 -7.31 31.47 -12.98
N GLU A 331 -7.67 30.31 -13.55
CA GLU A 331 -8.33 29.19 -12.86
C GLU A 331 -7.34 28.07 -12.47
N PHE A 332 -6.29 27.88 -13.28
CA PHE A 332 -5.34 26.77 -13.12
C PHE A 332 -3.89 27.27 -12.98
N LEU A 333 -3.08 26.54 -12.22
CA LEU A 333 -1.62 26.58 -12.27
C LEU A 333 -1.12 25.32 -13.00
N PHE A 334 0.01 25.43 -13.70
CA PHE A 334 0.51 24.36 -14.57
C PHE A 334 2.01 24.08 -14.39
N GLY A 335 2.32 22.82 -14.10
CA GLY A 335 3.67 22.25 -14.21
C GLY A 335 3.79 21.29 -15.38
N CYS A 336 5.01 21.01 -15.83
CA CYS A 336 5.25 19.99 -16.86
C CYS A 336 6.61 19.30 -16.71
N GLY A 337 6.66 18.01 -17.09
CA GLY A 337 7.85 17.16 -16.99
C GLY A 337 8.08 16.27 -18.21
N THR A 338 9.30 15.76 -18.34
CA THR A 338 9.68 14.83 -19.41
C THR A 338 10.78 13.86 -18.96
N GLY A 339 10.92 12.73 -19.65
CA GLY A 339 11.96 11.74 -19.35
C GLY A 339 11.58 10.69 -18.32
N LEU A 340 10.35 10.70 -17.80
CA LEU A 340 9.85 9.80 -16.75
C LEU A 340 10.07 8.29 -17.03
N TYR A 341 10.16 7.90 -18.31
CA TYR A 341 10.48 6.54 -18.74
C TYR A 341 11.81 6.44 -19.51
N SER A 342 12.69 7.44 -19.47
CA SER A 342 13.91 7.46 -20.31
C SER A 342 14.93 6.40 -19.90
N ASN A 343 14.96 6.02 -18.62
CA ASN A 343 15.78 4.93 -18.10
C ASN A 343 15.08 3.55 -18.22
N TRP A 344 13.88 3.43 -18.81
CA TRP A 344 13.22 2.13 -18.97
C TRP A 344 14.01 1.15 -19.85
N LEU A 345 14.62 1.65 -20.94
CA LEU A 345 15.48 0.87 -21.84
C LEU A 345 16.91 0.68 -21.33
N ASP A 346 17.33 1.44 -20.31
CA ASP A 346 18.61 1.27 -19.61
C ASP A 346 18.45 1.61 -18.12
N PRO A 347 17.92 0.67 -17.30
CA PRO A 347 17.70 0.92 -15.88
C PRO A 347 19.00 1.08 -15.06
N LYS A 348 20.16 0.80 -15.69
CA LYS A 348 21.49 0.95 -15.07
C LYS A 348 22.11 2.31 -15.33
N TYR A 349 21.44 3.19 -16.08
CA TYR A 349 21.92 4.53 -16.37
C TYR A 349 21.99 5.39 -15.09
N ARG A 350 23.21 5.57 -14.57
CA ARG A 350 23.56 6.46 -13.44
C ARG A 350 24.22 7.78 -13.91
N GLY A 351 24.06 8.14 -15.18
CA GLY A 351 24.60 9.38 -15.74
C GLY A 351 23.71 10.60 -15.46
N PRO A 352 24.18 11.82 -15.78
CA PRO A 352 23.37 13.04 -15.65
C PRO A 352 22.12 12.96 -16.56
N PRO A 353 21.00 13.62 -16.20
CA PRO A 353 19.77 13.55 -17.00
C PRO A 353 20.01 14.01 -18.44
N ARG A 354 19.50 13.23 -19.41
CA ARG A 354 19.83 13.43 -20.82
C ARG A 354 19.21 14.73 -21.34
N ASP A 355 19.88 15.35 -22.30
CA ASP A 355 19.41 16.59 -22.93
C ASP A 355 18.60 16.32 -24.20
N ARG A 356 17.50 17.06 -24.39
CA ARG A 356 16.65 17.04 -25.58
C ARG A 356 16.44 18.45 -26.14
N LYS A 357 17.51 19.05 -26.70
CA LYS A 357 17.54 20.45 -27.18
C LYS A 357 17.37 21.46 -26.04
N GLY A 358 18.22 21.36 -25.02
CA GLY A 358 18.21 22.21 -23.83
C GLY A 358 17.24 21.76 -22.74
N ILE A 359 16.20 21.01 -23.09
CA ILE A 359 15.28 20.41 -22.11
C ILE A 359 15.97 19.23 -21.42
N SER A 360 16.11 19.29 -20.10
CA SER A 360 16.56 18.17 -19.25
C SER A 360 15.44 17.13 -19.10
N GLU A 361 15.77 15.85 -19.23
CA GLU A 361 14.96 14.76 -18.68
C GLU A 361 14.93 14.79 -17.14
N ASN A 362 13.95 14.11 -16.53
CA ASN A 362 13.78 13.94 -15.08
C ASN A 362 13.86 15.25 -14.29
N HIS A 363 13.32 16.31 -14.89
CA HIS A 363 13.34 17.67 -14.36
C HIS A 363 11.98 18.35 -14.55
N SER A 364 11.62 19.19 -13.59
CA SER A 364 10.34 19.90 -13.57
C SER A 364 10.45 21.29 -14.17
N TYR A 365 9.44 21.69 -14.92
CA TYR A 365 9.31 23.00 -15.56
C TYR A 365 7.95 23.62 -15.22
N SER A 366 7.90 24.95 -15.23
CA SER A 366 6.67 25.73 -14.98
C SER A 366 6.11 26.27 -16.29
N ILE A 367 4.79 26.18 -16.48
CA ILE A 367 4.12 26.88 -17.60
C ILE A 367 3.64 28.23 -17.06
N MET A 368 4.29 29.29 -17.53
CA MET A 368 4.12 30.65 -17.02
C MET A 368 2.98 31.37 -17.76
N GLU A 369 2.91 31.22 -19.08
CA GLU A 369 1.94 31.95 -19.90
C GLU A 369 1.59 31.16 -21.17
N ALA A 370 0.37 31.34 -21.68
CA ALA A 370 -0.07 30.85 -22.97
C ALA A 370 -0.68 32.02 -23.76
N LYS A 371 -0.25 32.20 -25.02
CA LYS A 371 -0.73 33.24 -25.94
C LYS A 371 -1.05 32.63 -27.31
N GLU A 372 -2.12 33.11 -27.92
CA GLU A 372 -2.47 32.86 -29.32
C GLU A 372 -2.48 34.22 -30.05
N ILE A 373 -1.55 34.42 -30.98
CA ILE A 373 -1.31 35.70 -31.68
C ILE A 373 -1.03 35.39 -33.14
N ASP A 374 -1.67 36.13 -34.06
CA ASP A 374 -1.46 36.04 -35.52
C ASP A 374 -1.58 34.60 -36.11
N GLY A 375 -2.25 33.68 -35.38
CA GLY A 375 -2.40 32.26 -35.71
C GLY A 375 -1.41 31.31 -35.01
N GLU A 376 -0.34 31.85 -34.43
CA GLU A 376 0.66 31.09 -33.68
C GLU A 376 0.24 30.86 -32.22
N ARG A 377 0.48 29.65 -31.71
CA ARG A 377 0.18 29.24 -30.32
C ARG A 377 1.46 28.99 -29.55
N LEU A 378 1.78 29.92 -28.65
CA LEU A 378 3.06 29.99 -27.97
C LEU A 378 2.87 29.94 -26.45
N LEU A 379 3.73 29.17 -25.78
CA LEU A 379 3.79 29.14 -24.32
C LEU A 379 5.12 29.66 -23.84
N ARG A 380 5.09 30.42 -22.74
CA ARG A 380 6.28 30.78 -21.98
C ARG A 380 6.47 29.76 -20.87
N LEU A 381 7.56 29.01 -20.91
CA LEU A 381 7.96 28.08 -19.86
C LEU A 381 9.10 28.66 -19.02
N ARG A 382 9.35 28.06 -17.85
CA ARG A 382 10.50 28.35 -17.01
C ARG A 382 11.19 27.10 -16.48
N ASN A 383 12.52 27.10 -16.52
CA ASN A 383 13.39 26.17 -15.82
C ASN A 383 13.72 26.70 -14.40
N PRO A 384 13.42 25.98 -13.30
CA PRO A 384 13.73 26.43 -11.92
C PRO A 384 15.22 26.54 -11.58
N TRP A 385 16.13 26.01 -12.43
CA TRP A 385 17.56 26.33 -12.34
C TRP A 385 17.87 27.79 -12.70
N GLY A 386 16.94 28.47 -13.37
CA GLY A 386 17.10 29.81 -13.94
C GLY A 386 18.20 29.90 -14.99
N LYS A 387 18.48 28.79 -15.67
CA LYS A 387 19.48 28.65 -16.72
C LYS A 387 19.11 27.45 -17.58
N LYS A 388 19.71 27.33 -18.76
CA LYS A 388 19.54 26.20 -19.69
C LYS A 388 18.11 26.13 -20.21
N GLU A 389 17.87 26.96 -21.22
CA GLU A 389 16.62 27.06 -21.98
C GLU A 389 16.53 26.04 -23.12
N TRP A 390 15.33 25.90 -23.69
CA TRP A 390 15.06 25.25 -24.99
C TRP A 390 15.92 25.85 -26.11
N THR A 391 16.36 25.03 -27.08
CA THR A 391 17.18 25.45 -28.24
C THR A 391 16.55 25.14 -29.60
N GLY A 392 15.21 25.07 -29.65
CA GLY A 392 14.45 24.91 -30.91
C GLY A 392 13.74 26.20 -31.35
N ALA A 393 12.65 26.06 -32.11
CA ALA A 393 11.86 27.20 -32.55
C ALA A 393 11.34 28.02 -31.35
N TRP A 394 11.43 29.34 -31.44
CA TRP A 394 11.09 30.33 -30.39
C TRP A 394 12.03 30.34 -29.17
N SER A 395 13.16 29.63 -29.21
CA SER A 395 14.27 29.83 -28.26
C SER A 395 14.95 31.20 -28.42
N ASP A 396 15.76 31.61 -27.45
CA ASP A 396 16.51 32.87 -27.47
C ASP A 396 17.46 33.03 -28.67
N GLY A 397 17.92 31.93 -29.27
CA GLY A 397 18.74 31.93 -30.49
C GLY A 397 17.96 31.78 -31.79
N SER A 398 16.63 31.87 -31.78
CA SER A 398 15.76 31.42 -32.88
C SER A 398 15.47 32.53 -33.90
N GLU A 399 15.58 32.22 -35.19
CA GLU A 399 15.36 33.15 -36.32
C GLU A 399 13.93 33.74 -36.40
N GLN A 400 12.97 33.14 -35.69
CA GLN A 400 11.57 33.59 -35.58
C GLN A 400 11.41 34.94 -34.86
N TRP A 401 12.41 35.39 -34.08
CA TRP A 401 12.32 36.64 -33.32
C TRP A 401 12.46 37.89 -34.20
N THR A 402 11.32 38.46 -34.60
CA THR A 402 11.26 39.81 -35.17
C THR A 402 11.09 40.87 -34.07
N PRO A 403 11.39 42.16 -34.34
CA PRO A 403 11.10 43.25 -33.40
C PRO A 403 9.64 43.30 -32.95
N GLU A 404 8.69 43.06 -33.86
CA GLU A 404 7.27 42.98 -33.54
C GLU A 404 6.95 41.84 -32.57
N TRP A 405 7.55 40.66 -32.76
CA TRP A 405 7.34 39.51 -31.88
C TRP A 405 7.94 39.71 -30.49
N MET A 406 9.10 40.38 -30.39
CA MET A 406 9.67 40.76 -29.11
C MET A 406 8.76 41.70 -28.32
N GLU A 407 8.16 42.70 -28.97
CA GLU A 407 7.20 43.63 -28.33
C GLU A 407 5.87 42.93 -27.98
N LYS A 408 5.27 42.17 -28.91
CA LYS A 408 4.02 41.41 -28.71
C LYS A 408 4.10 40.41 -27.54
N LEU A 409 5.24 39.72 -27.40
CA LEU A 409 5.43 38.70 -26.37
C LEU A 409 6.04 39.26 -25.07
N GLY A 410 6.71 40.42 -25.13
CA GLY A 410 7.42 41.02 -24.00
C GLY A 410 8.70 40.26 -23.62
N HIS A 411 9.33 39.59 -24.59
CA HIS A 411 10.48 38.72 -24.34
C HIS A 411 11.77 39.52 -24.09
N LYS A 412 12.69 38.91 -23.33
CA LYS A 412 14.02 39.45 -23.06
C LYS A 412 15.03 38.33 -23.22
N PHE A 413 16.06 38.54 -24.03
CA PHE A 413 17.11 37.55 -24.21
C PHE A 413 17.98 37.43 -22.95
N GLY A 414 18.20 36.21 -22.48
CA GLY A 414 19.05 35.92 -21.32
C GLY A 414 18.94 34.48 -20.82
N ASN A 415 20.06 33.95 -20.33
CA ASN A 415 20.13 32.63 -19.67
C ASN A 415 19.58 32.74 -18.23
N ASP A 416 18.29 33.05 -18.12
CA ASP A 416 17.55 33.29 -16.87
C ASP A 416 16.50 32.20 -16.56
N GLY A 417 16.41 31.18 -17.43
CA GLY A 417 15.51 30.04 -17.35
C GLY A 417 14.17 30.21 -18.06
N PHE A 418 13.79 31.41 -18.52
CA PHE A 418 12.55 31.62 -19.27
C PHE A 418 12.76 31.39 -20.77
N PHE A 419 11.82 30.70 -21.42
CA PHE A 419 11.85 30.53 -22.88
C PHE A 419 10.44 30.40 -23.46
N TRP A 420 10.30 30.70 -24.75
CA TRP A 420 9.07 30.41 -25.50
C TRP A 420 9.20 29.09 -26.28
N ILE A 421 8.08 28.40 -26.45
CA ILE A 421 7.96 27.17 -27.21
C ILE A 421 6.60 27.14 -27.93
N SER A 422 6.55 26.54 -29.12
CA SER A 422 5.28 26.29 -29.80
C SER A 422 4.45 25.26 -29.02
N TYR A 423 3.12 25.39 -29.01
CA TYR A 423 2.22 24.38 -28.43
C TYR A 423 2.45 22.99 -29.05
N ASP A 424 2.80 22.97 -30.33
CA ASP A 424 3.04 21.75 -31.09
C ASP A 424 4.37 21.08 -30.70
N ASP A 425 5.43 21.85 -30.37
CA ASP A 425 6.67 21.32 -29.80
C ASP A 425 6.51 20.94 -28.32
N LEU A 426 5.73 21.69 -27.53
CA LEU A 426 5.41 21.35 -26.14
C LEU A 426 4.90 19.91 -26.04
N LEU A 427 3.89 19.55 -26.84
CA LEU A 427 3.33 18.19 -26.89
C LEU A 427 4.31 17.13 -27.44
N LYS A 428 5.35 17.52 -28.20
CA LYS A 428 6.40 16.63 -28.74
C LYS A 428 7.61 16.49 -27.81
N LYS A 429 7.69 17.27 -26.72
CA LYS A 429 8.83 17.30 -25.79
C LYS A 429 8.46 16.97 -24.36
N TYR A 430 7.29 17.43 -23.90
CA TYR A 430 6.77 17.14 -22.57
C TYR A 430 5.77 15.98 -22.62
N GLN A 431 5.86 15.10 -21.62
CA GLN A 431 5.08 13.87 -21.54
C GLN A 431 3.98 13.95 -20.48
N HIS A 432 4.21 14.78 -19.46
CA HIS A 432 3.40 14.91 -18.26
C HIS A 432 3.11 16.38 -17.98
N PHE A 433 1.86 16.69 -17.68
CA PHE A 433 1.38 18.00 -17.28
C PHE A 433 0.61 17.89 -15.96
N ASP A 434 1.00 18.72 -15.00
CA ASP A 434 0.29 18.93 -13.75
C ASP A 434 -0.71 20.07 -13.95
N ARG A 435 -2.02 19.84 -13.76
CA ARG A 435 -3.03 20.90 -13.78
C ARG A 435 -3.65 21.07 -12.40
N THR A 436 -3.19 22.07 -11.64
CA THR A 436 -3.73 22.36 -10.31
C THR A 436 -4.86 23.40 -10.38
N ARG A 437 -6.07 23.00 -9.99
CA ARG A 437 -7.21 23.89 -9.77
C ARG A 437 -7.07 24.57 -8.41
N LEU A 438 -7.24 25.89 -8.38
CA LEU A 438 -7.35 26.69 -7.15
C LEU A 438 -8.82 26.88 -6.76
N PHE A 439 -9.10 26.97 -5.46
CA PHE A 439 -10.45 27.16 -4.92
C PHE A 439 -10.54 28.51 -4.20
N GLY A 440 -11.49 29.35 -4.62
CA GLY A 440 -11.83 30.60 -3.92
C GLY A 440 -12.91 30.41 -2.84
N PRO A 441 -13.32 31.50 -2.16
CA PRO A 441 -14.34 31.47 -1.11
C PRO A 441 -15.76 31.17 -1.63
N GLU A 442 -15.96 31.04 -2.94
CA GLU A 442 -17.21 30.55 -3.52
C GLU A 442 -17.39 29.02 -3.44
N TRP A 443 -16.39 28.29 -2.92
CA TRP A 443 -16.42 26.84 -2.76
C TRP A 443 -16.57 26.42 -1.30
N SER A 444 -17.49 25.48 -1.07
CA SER A 444 -17.52 24.66 0.13
C SER A 444 -16.67 23.40 -0.04
N ILE A 445 -16.02 22.95 1.04
CA ILE A 445 -15.37 21.65 1.16
C ILE A 445 -16.09 20.80 2.22
N ALA A 446 -16.37 19.54 1.88
CA ALA A 446 -16.67 18.48 2.84
C ALA A 446 -15.54 17.43 2.76
N GLN A 447 -15.07 16.92 3.90
CA GLN A 447 -14.04 15.87 3.92
C GLN A 447 -14.34 14.81 4.98
N GLN A 448 -14.04 13.55 4.68
CA GLN A 448 -14.14 12.45 5.65
C GLN A 448 -13.07 11.39 5.38
N TRP A 449 -12.47 10.88 6.46
CA TRP A 449 -11.44 9.84 6.44
C TRP A 449 -11.98 8.53 7.00
N THR A 450 -11.51 7.41 6.44
CA THR A 450 -11.80 6.05 6.91
C THR A 450 -10.63 5.13 6.58
N THR A 451 -10.43 4.08 7.38
CA THR A 451 -9.51 2.99 7.04
C THR A 451 -10.24 1.88 6.29
N VAL A 452 -9.57 1.26 5.32
CA VAL A 452 -10.05 0.09 4.57
C VAL A 452 -9.00 -1.03 4.56
N ASN A 453 -9.46 -2.27 4.75
CA ASN A 453 -8.68 -3.47 4.47
C ASN A 453 -8.73 -3.77 2.96
N VAL A 454 -7.57 -3.97 2.33
CA VAL A 454 -7.42 -4.12 0.87
C VAL A 454 -7.29 -5.61 0.53
N PRO A 455 -8.31 -6.24 -0.09
CA PRO A 455 -8.22 -7.64 -0.49
C PRO A 455 -7.24 -7.83 -1.64
N TRP A 456 -6.55 -8.98 -1.69
CA TRP A 456 -5.60 -9.29 -2.76
C TRP A 456 -6.21 -9.29 -4.17
N SER A 457 -7.51 -9.59 -4.31
CA SER A 457 -8.24 -9.53 -5.58
C SER A 457 -8.48 -8.12 -6.13
N ALA A 458 -8.26 -7.07 -5.30
CA ALA A 458 -8.36 -5.67 -5.67
C ALA A 458 -9.71 -5.23 -6.29
N ASP A 459 -10.83 -5.80 -5.82
CA ASP A 459 -12.20 -5.44 -6.21
C ASP A 459 -12.65 -4.06 -5.68
N TYR A 460 -13.87 -3.62 -6.04
CA TYR A 460 -14.49 -2.47 -5.38
C TYR A 460 -14.83 -2.79 -3.92
N HIS A 461 -14.56 -1.84 -3.03
CA HIS A 461 -14.86 -1.99 -1.61
C HIS A 461 -16.36 -1.91 -1.33
N SER A 462 -16.79 -2.71 -0.35
CA SER A 462 -18.13 -2.68 0.25
C SER A 462 -18.39 -1.43 1.09
N THR A 463 -17.32 -0.79 1.58
CA THR A 463 -17.37 0.57 2.15
C THR A 463 -17.40 1.58 1.00
N LYS A 464 -18.37 2.50 1.06
CA LYS A 464 -18.57 3.56 0.06
C LYS A 464 -18.82 4.90 0.75
N PHE A 465 -18.47 6.01 0.10
CA PHE A 465 -18.94 7.32 0.55
C PHE A 465 -20.30 7.62 -0.10
N MET A 466 -21.23 8.22 0.64
CA MET A 466 -22.44 8.82 0.07
C MET A 466 -22.28 10.35 0.06
N VAL A 467 -22.63 10.96 -1.07
CA VAL A 467 -22.65 12.41 -1.25
C VAL A 467 -24.08 12.81 -1.58
N ASN A 468 -24.64 13.77 -0.84
CA ASN A 468 -25.96 14.33 -1.08
C ASN A 468 -25.82 15.78 -1.57
N VAL A 469 -26.23 16.01 -2.82
CA VAL A 469 -26.17 17.31 -3.51
C VAL A 469 -27.57 17.93 -3.45
N THR A 470 -27.68 19.16 -2.95
CA THR A 470 -28.97 19.88 -2.85
C THR A 470 -29.21 20.84 -4.01
N LYS A 471 -28.13 21.27 -4.69
CA LYS A 471 -28.15 22.26 -5.77
C LYS A 471 -27.25 21.82 -6.93
N ALA A 472 -27.77 21.93 -8.15
CA ALA A 472 -27.03 21.66 -9.39
C ALA A 472 -25.75 22.51 -9.50
N GLY A 473 -24.65 21.90 -9.96
CA GLY A 473 -23.42 22.61 -10.31
C GLY A 473 -22.14 21.76 -10.26
N PRO A 474 -20.97 22.40 -10.46
CA PRO A 474 -19.69 21.72 -10.55
C PRO A 474 -19.25 21.18 -9.19
N VAL A 475 -18.85 19.91 -9.18
CA VAL A 475 -18.31 19.19 -8.02
C VAL A 475 -16.96 18.59 -8.39
N VAL A 476 -15.97 18.77 -7.51
CA VAL A 476 -14.65 18.13 -7.61
C VAL A 476 -14.53 17.11 -6.48
N LEU A 477 -14.47 15.83 -6.84
CA LEU A 477 -14.28 14.73 -5.89
C LEU A 477 -12.82 14.28 -5.93
N VAL A 478 -12.21 14.15 -4.75
CA VAL A 478 -10.78 13.81 -4.59
C VAL A 478 -10.61 12.73 -3.53
N LEU A 479 -10.27 11.52 -3.96
CA LEU A 479 -9.90 10.43 -3.07
C LEU A 479 -8.39 10.49 -2.84
N SER A 480 -7.97 10.69 -1.59
CA SER A 480 -6.57 10.80 -1.18
C SER A 480 -6.22 9.66 -0.22
N GLN A 481 -4.95 9.24 -0.21
CA GLN A 481 -4.39 8.47 0.91
C GLN A 481 -3.54 9.40 1.79
N LEU A 482 -3.03 8.90 2.92
CA LEU A 482 -2.01 9.62 3.70
C LEU A 482 -0.71 9.67 2.89
N ASP A 483 -0.08 10.84 2.81
CA ASP A 483 1.20 10.98 2.10
C ASP A 483 2.35 10.42 2.95
N SER A 484 3.01 9.39 2.43
CA SER A 484 4.15 8.73 3.06
C SER A 484 5.39 9.62 3.17
N ARG A 485 5.50 10.71 2.40
CA ARG A 485 6.62 11.66 2.47
C ARG A 485 6.82 12.22 3.88
N TYR A 486 5.72 12.49 4.60
CA TYR A 486 5.73 13.00 5.98
C TYR A 486 6.20 11.98 7.02
N PHE A 487 6.26 10.69 6.68
CA PHE A 487 6.68 9.61 7.56
C PHE A 487 7.56 8.58 6.83
N ARG A 488 8.45 9.09 5.98
CA ARG A 488 9.40 8.30 5.19
C ARG A 488 10.28 7.41 6.08
N GLY A 489 10.43 6.14 5.72
CA GLY A 489 10.99 5.08 6.56
C GLY A 489 10.06 4.45 7.60
N LEU A 490 8.80 4.91 7.72
CA LEU A 490 7.73 4.25 8.48
C LEU A 490 6.52 3.87 7.62
N ALA A 491 6.57 4.11 6.30
CA ALA A 491 5.44 3.89 5.39
C ALA A 491 4.94 2.43 5.35
N GLY A 492 5.85 1.48 5.57
CA GLY A 492 5.62 0.04 5.53
C GLY A 492 5.70 -0.57 4.13
N GLU A 493 5.55 -1.89 4.07
CA GLU A 493 5.78 -2.71 2.86
C GLU A 493 4.73 -2.57 1.73
N TYR A 494 3.61 -1.86 1.94
CA TYR A 494 2.51 -1.75 0.97
C TYR A 494 2.44 -0.36 0.31
N GLY A 495 2.61 -0.32 -1.01
CA GLY A 495 2.17 0.80 -1.85
C GLY A 495 0.72 0.61 -2.30
N PHE A 496 -0.06 1.69 -2.43
CA PHE A 496 -1.46 1.63 -2.85
C PHE A 496 -1.74 2.52 -4.06
N VAL A 497 -2.52 2.00 -5.01
CA VAL A 497 -3.09 2.74 -6.14
C VAL A 497 -4.59 2.91 -5.90
N LEU A 498 -5.05 4.16 -5.95
CA LEU A 498 -6.44 4.54 -5.70
C LEU A 498 -7.21 4.67 -7.02
N LYS A 499 -8.45 4.18 -7.07
CA LYS A 499 -9.43 4.48 -8.13
C LYS A 499 -10.82 4.62 -7.51
N PHE A 500 -11.72 5.39 -8.14
CA PHE A 500 -13.13 5.40 -7.77
C PHE A 500 -14.05 5.57 -8.99
N ARG A 501 -15.34 5.27 -8.81
CA ARG A 501 -16.41 5.66 -9.73
C ARG A 501 -17.59 6.29 -8.97
N VAL A 502 -18.26 7.24 -9.61
CA VAL A 502 -19.45 7.91 -9.08
C VAL A 502 -20.68 7.32 -9.75
N GLN A 503 -21.60 6.80 -8.95
CA GLN A 503 -22.91 6.30 -9.38
C GLN A 503 -24.01 7.12 -8.71
N LYS A 504 -25.14 7.31 -9.39
CA LYS A 504 -26.32 7.97 -8.82
C LYS A 504 -27.20 6.92 -8.15
N GLU A 505 -27.83 7.26 -7.02
CA GLU A 505 -28.68 6.32 -6.32
C GLU A 505 -29.90 5.93 -7.17
N GLY A 506 -30.09 4.62 -7.40
CA GLY A 506 -31.13 4.07 -8.26
C GLY A 506 -30.72 3.87 -9.72
N GLU A 507 -29.47 4.16 -10.09
CA GLU A 507 -28.90 3.93 -11.43
C GLU A 507 -27.71 2.96 -11.32
N ASP A 508 -27.73 1.85 -12.08
CA ASP A 508 -26.69 0.81 -12.04
C ASP A 508 -25.41 1.18 -12.81
N ASP A 509 -25.47 2.23 -13.64
CA ASP A 509 -24.35 2.75 -14.44
C ASP A 509 -23.49 3.75 -13.63
N TYR A 510 -22.32 4.13 -14.14
CA TYR A 510 -21.45 5.13 -13.52
C TYR A 510 -21.32 6.39 -14.38
N MET A 511 -21.48 7.56 -13.76
CA MET A 511 -21.40 8.85 -14.47
C MET A 511 -19.96 9.22 -14.82
N VAL A 512 -19.02 8.96 -13.92
CA VAL A 512 -17.61 9.28 -14.09
C VAL A 512 -16.73 8.32 -13.28
N ARG A 513 -15.59 7.95 -13.85
CA ARG A 513 -14.50 7.23 -13.18
C ARG A 513 -13.39 8.24 -12.86
N SER A 514 -12.69 8.07 -11.74
CA SER A 514 -11.53 8.89 -11.40
C SER A 514 -10.51 8.89 -12.53
N GLN A 515 -9.81 10.01 -12.72
CA GLN A 515 -8.64 10.06 -13.60
C GLN A 515 -7.65 8.95 -13.20
N SER A 516 -7.04 8.30 -14.18
CA SER A 516 -5.98 7.33 -13.94
C SER A 516 -4.67 8.07 -13.73
N SER A 517 -4.41 8.52 -12.50
CA SER A 517 -3.05 8.90 -12.11
C SER A 517 -2.16 7.66 -12.19
N HIS A 518 -1.10 7.70 -12.98
CA HIS A 518 -0.11 6.62 -13.12
C HIS A 518 1.19 6.94 -12.36
N LEU A 519 1.36 8.20 -11.96
CA LEU A 519 2.60 8.75 -11.41
C LEU A 519 2.33 9.43 -10.07
N ILE A 520 1.23 10.19 -9.94
CA ILE A 520 0.80 10.79 -8.68
C ILE A 520 -0.04 9.78 -7.89
N CYS A 521 0.60 9.03 -6.99
CA CYS A 521 -0.08 8.05 -6.15
C CYS A 521 -0.86 8.66 -4.96
N ARG A 522 -0.54 9.91 -4.57
CA ARG A 522 -1.10 10.61 -3.40
C ARG A 522 -2.63 10.74 -3.43
N SER A 523 -3.18 11.11 -4.59
CA SER A 523 -4.60 11.39 -4.78
C SER A 523 -5.05 11.06 -6.21
N VAL A 524 -6.34 10.79 -6.36
CA VAL A 524 -7.04 10.72 -7.64
C VAL A 524 -8.30 11.57 -7.57
N ASN A 525 -8.68 12.19 -8.68
CA ASN A 525 -9.83 13.09 -8.73
C ASN A 525 -10.75 12.87 -9.94
N ALA A 526 -11.94 13.47 -9.86
CA ALA A 526 -12.86 13.67 -10.96
C ALA A 526 -13.55 15.03 -10.80
N GLU A 527 -13.61 15.80 -11.88
CA GLU A 527 -14.44 17.01 -11.99
C GLU A 527 -15.72 16.65 -12.78
N VAL A 528 -16.89 16.95 -12.22
CA VAL A 528 -18.19 16.62 -12.84
C VAL A 528 -19.28 17.58 -12.36
N ASP A 529 -20.16 18.01 -13.25
CA ASP A 529 -21.39 18.71 -12.88
C ASP A 529 -22.42 17.69 -12.36
N LEU A 530 -22.91 17.89 -11.13
CA LEU A 530 -23.92 17.03 -10.51
C LEU A 530 -25.24 17.78 -10.34
N GLU A 531 -26.34 17.07 -10.56
CA GLU A 531 -27.70 17.54 -10.29
C GLU A 531 -28.10 17.26 -8.81
N PRO A 532 -29.20 17.83 -8.29
CA PRO A 532 -29.69 17.51 -6.96
C PRO A 532 -30.03 16.03 -6.82
N GLY A 533 -29.46 15.36 -5.83
CA GLY A 533 -29.62 13.92 -5.63
C GLY A 533 -28.58 13.29 -4.71
N ARG A 534 -28.76 11.99 -4.45
CA ARG A 534 -27.82 11.17 -3.69
C ARG A 534 -26.93 10.37 -4.63
N TYR A 535 -25.64 10.35 -4.33
CA TYR A 535 -24.59 9.72 -5.12
C TYR A 535 -23.76 8.79 -4.25
N HIS A 536 -23.22 7.74 -4.87
CA HIS A 536 -22.33 6.76 -4.27
C HIS A 536 -20.95 6.86 -4.92
N VAL A 537 -19.92 7.07 -4.10
CA VAL A 537 -18.53 6.99 -4.53
C VAL A 537 -18.00 5.61 -4.13
N LEU A 538 -17.92 4.71 -5.10
CA LEU A 538 -17.35 3.37 -4.93
C LEU A 538 -15.84 3.44 -5.17
N MET A 539 -15.06 3.10 -4.15
CA MET A 539 -13.60 3.06 -4.23
C MET A 539 -13.09 1.66 -4.58
N LYS A 540 -12.00 1.60 -5.33
CA LYS A 540 -11.23 0.40 -5.68
C LYS A 540 -9.78 0.70 -5.35
N VAL A 541 -9.23 0.04 -4.33
CA VAL A 541 -7.82 0.21 -3.92
C VAL A 541 -7.06 -1.05 -4.33
N THR A 542 -5.96 -0.87 -5.06
CA THR A 542 -5.04 -1.97 -5.38
C THR A 542 -3.77 -1.78 -4.56
N ALA A 543 -3.43 -2.75 -3.71
CA ALA A 543 -2.18 -2.73 -2.95
C ALA A 543 -1.10 -3.59 -3.64
N TYR A 544 0.15 -3.20 -3.46
CA TYR A 544 1.34 -3.88 -3.96
C TYR A 544 2.35 -4.01 -2.80
N ARG A 545 2.74 -5.25 -2.45
CA ARG A 545 3.77 -5.51 -1.44
C ARG A 545 5.15 -5.37 -2.09
N ASN A 546 6.01 -4.48 -1.58
CA ASN A 546 7.41 -4.40 -1.98
C ASN A 546 8.27 -5.22 -1.01
N GLY A 547 8.90 -6.29 -1.50
CA GLY A 547 9.77 -7.15 -0.69
C GLY A 547 11.14 -6.55 -0.33
N GLU A 548 11.48 -5.37 -0.86
CA GLU A 548 12.70 -4.63 -0.48
C GLU A 548 12.46 -3.66 0.70
N MET A 549 11.21 -3.48 1.14
CA MET A 549 10.82 -2.55 2.21
C MET A 549 10.47 -3.30 3.50
N GLU A 550 11.06 -2.88 4.63
CA GLU A 550 10.73 -3.41 5.96
C GLU A 550 9.29 -3.08 6.39
N SER A 551 8.72 -3.88 7.30
CA SER A 551 7.47 -3.50 7.98
C SER A 551 7.68 -2.30 8.93
N THR A 552 6.59 -1.64 9.32
CA THR A 552 6.66 -0.49 10.25
C THR A 552 7.21 -0.94 11.61
N GLU A 553 6.79 -2.13 12.05
CA GLU A 553 7.17 -2.79 13.30
C GLU A 553 8.67 -3.12 13.35
N GLU A 554 9.23 -3.64 12.26
CA GLU A 554 10.68 -3.93 12.14
C GLU A 554 11.50 -2.65 12.09
N ALA A 555 11.11 -1.68 11.25
CA ALA A 555 11.79 -0.40 11.15
C ALA A 555 11.85 0.33 12.51
N VAL A 556 10.74 0.38 13.24
CA VAL A 556 10.70 0.94 14.61
C VAL A 556 11.61 0.15 15.56
N SER A 557 11.59 -1.18 15.52
CA SER A 557 12.42 -2.03 16.38
C SER A 557 13.92 -1.85 16.11
N ARG A 558 14.30 -1.68 14.84
CA ARG A 558 15.68 -1.41 14.38
C ARG A 558 16.15 0.01 14.73
N LEU A 559 15.28 1.01 14.57
CA LEU A 559 15.64 2.43 14.71
C LEU A 559 15.57 2.95 16.14
N ALA A 560 14.69 2.42 16.99
CA ALA A 560 14.51 2.87 18.38
C ALA A 560 15.80 2.93 19.23
N PRO A 561 16.72 1.95 19.19
CA PRO A 561 17.98 2.04 19.94
C PRO A 561 19.04 2.96 19.31
N ILE A 562 18.86 3.42 18.05
CA ILE A 562 19.91 4.13 17.28
C ILE A 562 19.50 5.58 16.99
N LYS A 563 18.39 5.82 16.27
CA LYS A 563 17.94 7.14 15.79
C LYS A 563 16.78 7.70 16.64
N ARG A 564 16.87 7.65 17.98
CA ARG A 564 15.78 8.04 18.90
C ARG A 564 15.13 9.39 18.59
N GLU A 565 15.93 10.44 18.39
CA GLU A 565 15.42 11.82 18.19
C GLU A 565 14.59 11.92 16.90
N LYS A 566 15.15 11.46 15.79
CA LYS A 566 14.47 11.40 14.49
C LYS A 566 13.23 10.50 14.52
N LEU A 567 13.30 9.35 15.18
CA LEU A 567 12.15 8.44 15.30
C LEU A 567 11.00 9.07 16.10
N VAL A 568 11.28 9.90 17.11
CA VAL A 568 10.23 10.68 17.82
C VAL A 568 9.62 11.76 16.93
N GLN A 569 10.44 12.50 16.16
CA GLN A 569 9.95 13.51 15.22
C GLN A 569 9.04 12.89 14.14
N ILE A 570 9.53 11.86 13.46
CA ILE A 570 8.85 11.22 12.33
C ILE A 570 7.69 10.33 12.81
N GLY A 571 7.83 9.64 13.94
CA GLY A 571 6.75 8.87 14.58
C GLY A 571 5.58 9.76 15.03
N LEU A 572 5.84 10.99 15.50
CA LEU A 572 4.77 11.94 15.79
C LEU A 572 4.01 12.35 14.51
N SER A 573 4.74 12.55 13.40
CA SER A 573 4.13 12.77 12.07
C SER A 573 3.30 11.57 11.60
N TYR A 574 3.74 10.35 11.86
CA TYR A 574 3.03 9.11 11.55
C TYR A 574 1.73 9.00 12.35
N ASP A 575 1.80 9.15 13.67
CA ASP A 575 0.66 9.03 14.58
C ASP A 575 -0.42 10.09 14.28
N LEU A 576 -0.02 11.33 14.01
CA LEU A 576 -0.94 12.44 13.69
C LEU A 576 -1.61 12.30 12.31
N ALA A 577 -1.04 11.50 11.42
CA ALA A 577 -1.64 11.12 10.14
C ALA A 577 -2.62 9.94 10.34
N HIS A 578 -2.16 8.85 10.95
CA HIS A 578 -2.96 7.64 11.16
C HIS A 578 -4.14 7.86 12.14
N ALA A 579 -4.05 8.84 13.05
CA ALA A 579 -5.17 9.32 13.85
C ALA A 579 -6.41 9.73 13.03
N LYS A 580 -6.26 10.13 11.76
CA LYS A 580 -7.39 10.40 10.84
C LYS A 580 -8.13 9.14 10.42
N GLY A 581 -7.42 8.01 10.35
CA GLY A 581 -7.97 6.69 10.06
C GLY A 581 -8.47 5.92 11.28
N MET A 582 -8.24 6.41 12.51
CA MET A 582 -8.65 5.75 13.75
C MET A 582 -10.17 5.82 13.96
N ILE A 583 -10.87 4.87 13.34
CA ILE A 583 -12.30 4.65 13.51
C ILE A 583 -12.56 4.10 14.92
N VAL A 584 -12.84 4.99 15.88
CA VAL A 584 -13.50 4.59 17.11
C VAL A 584 -14.97 4.31 16.78
N GLU A 585 -15.27 3.05 16.44
CA GLU A 585 -15.84 2.22 17.50
C GLU A 585 -17.13 2.75 18.13
N THR A 586 -18.18 3.09 17.36
CA THR A 586 -19.41 3.53 18.04
C THR A 586 -19.96 2.39 18.90
N GLU A 587 -20.50 2.71 20.07
CA GLU A 587 -20.91 1.71 21.06
C GLU A 587 -21.95 0.72 20.48
N ASP A 588 -22.80 1.19 19.56
CA ASP A 588 -23.82 0.37 18.90
C ASP A 588 -23.25 -0.44 17.71
N GLU A 589 -22.33 0.10 16.89
CA GLU A 589 -21.55 -0.71 15.92
C GLU A 589 -20.79 -1.83 16.64
N ARG A 590 -20.14 -1.51 17.77
CA ARG A 590 -19.39 -2.48 18.58
C ARG A 590 -20.30 -3.58 19.12
N ARG A 591 -21.49 -3.24 19.64
CA ARG A 591 -22.47 -4.22 20.10
C ARG A 591 -22.94 -5.13 18.96
N VAL A 592 -23.31 -4.56 17.82
CA VAL A 592 -23.72 -5.33 16.63
C VAL A 592 -22.59 -6.25 16.16
N ARG A 593 -21.34 -5.77 16.11
CA ARG A 593 -20.16 -6.58 15.77
C ARG A 593 -19.90 -7.69 16.79
N GLU A 594 -19.99 -7.41 18.08
CA GLU A 594 -19.85 -8.41 19.15
C GLU A 594 -20.99 -9.44 19.15
N GLU A 595 -22.20 -9.07 18.75
CA GLU A 595 -23.34 -9.99 18.58
C GLU A 595 -23.16 -10.87 17.34
N LEU A 596 -22.76 -10.30 16.20
CA LEU A 596 -22.42 -11.04 14.98
C LEU A 596 -21.23 -11.98 15.21
N GLU A 597 -20.20 -11.57 15.95
CA GLU A 597 -19.10 -12.45 16.36
C GLU A 597 -19.56 -13.56 17.29
N ARG A 598 -20.40 -13.26 18.30
CA ARG A 598 -20.98 -14.27 19.20
C ARG A 598 -21.82 -15.28 18.41
N HIS A 599 -22.63 -14.81 17.46
CA HIS A 599 -23.48 -15.65 16.61
C HIS A 599 -22.65 -16.51 15.63
N ARG A 600 -21.64 -15.93 14.96
CA ARG A 600 -20.68 -16.66 14.12
C ARG A 600 -19.93 -17.73 14.91
N LYS A 601 -19.36 -17.37 16.07
CA LYS A 601 -18.66 -18.31 16.97
C LYS A 601 -19.60 -19.40 17.51
N ALA A 602 -20.89 -19.11 17.71
CA ALA A 602 -21.90 -20.12 18.05
C ALA A 602 -22.21 -21.06 16.87
N ALA A 603 -22.42 -20.54 15.66
CA ALA A 603 -22.66 -21.34 14.46
C ALA A 603 -21.47 -22.22 14.08
N GLU A 604 -20.23 -21.73 14.29
CA GLU A 604 -19.01 -22.48 14.06
C GLU A 604 -18.83 -23.62 15.08
N ARG A 605 -19.09 -23.36 16.38
CA ARG A 605 -19.18 -24.42 17.40
C ARG A 605 -20.29 -25.42 17.07
N GLN A 606 -21.46 -24.98 16.60
CA GLN A 606 -22.56 -25.87 16.23
C GLN A 606 -22.18 -26.79 15.06
N LYS A 607 -21.49 -26.26 14.04
CA LYS A 607 -20.92 -27.08 12.94
C LYS A 607 -19.90 -28.09 13.45
N GLN A 608 -19.02 -27.72 14.38
CA GLN A 608 -18.05 -28.64 15.01
C GLN A 608 -18.74 -29.73 15.83
N ILE A 609 -19.78 -29.40 16.60
CA ILE A 609 -20.61 -30.36 17.35
C ILE A 609 -21.31 -31.33 16.38
N GLU A 610 -21.91 -30.82 15.31
CA GLU A 610 -22.62 -31.65 14.32
C GLU A 610 -21.66 -32.57 13.55
N ALA A 611 -20.49 -32.07 13.14
CA ALA A 611 -19.44 -32.88 12.52
C ALA A 611 -18.92 -33.97 13.48
N THR A 612 -18.68 -33.62 14.75
CA THR A 612 -18.27 -34.59 15.78
C THR A 612 -19.35 -35.65 16.02
N ARG A 613 -20.63 -35.25 16.07
CA ARG A 613 -21.77 -36.17 16.20
C ARG A 613 -21.88 -37.10 14.99
N LYS A 614 -21.69 -36.61 13.77
CA LYS A 614 -21.64 -37.44 12.55
C LYS A 614 -20.45 -38.41 12.56
N ARG A 615 -19.29 -38.01 13.07
CA ARG A 615 -18.12 -38.90 13.24
C ARG A 615 -18.42 -40.02 14.24
N LEU A 616 -18.88 -39.69 15.44
CA LEU A 616 -19.27 -40.65 16.48
C LEU A 616 -20.39 -41.60 16.01
N GLN A 617 -21.34 -41.10 15.22
CA GLN A 617 -22.40 -41.93 14.62
C GLN A 617 -21.84 -42.93 13.60
N LYS A 618 -20.90 -42.52 12.74
CA LYS A 618 -20.18 -43.44 11.84
C LYS A 618 -19.37 -44.48 12.62
N GLU A 619 -18.64 -44.07 13.65
CA GLU A 619 -17.85 -44.95 14.52
C GLU A 619 -18.75 -45.99 15.22
N TRP A 620 -19.92 -45.58 15.74
CA TRP A 620 -20.90 -46.49 16.36
C TRP A 620 -21.51 -47.49 15.37
N ILE A 621 -21.88 -47.04 14.16
CA ILE A 621 -22.35 -47.93 13.08
C ILE A 621 -21.25 -48.94 12.70
N ARG A 622 -20.00 -48.48 12.56
CA ARG A 622 -18.84 -49.34 12.26
C ARG A 622 -18.60 -50.37 13.37
N GLN A 623 -18.74 -49.99 14.64
CA GLN A 623 -18.67 -50.92 15.77
C GLN A 623 -19.80 -51.97 15.76
N GLN A 624 -21.05 -51.57 15.52
CA GLN A 624 -22.16 -52.53 15.40
C GLN A 624 -21.96 -53.51 14.23
N LYS A 625 -21.56 -53.01 13.05
CA LYS A 625 -21.20 -53.83 11.90
C LYS A 625 -20.07 -54.83 12.24
N MET A 626 -19.02 -54.39 12.95
CA MET A 626 -17.94 -55.27 13.43
C MET A 626 -18.43 -56.36 14.40
N THR A 627 -19.30 -56.02 15.36
CA THR A 627 -19.85 -57.03 16.29
C THR A 627 -20.74 -58.05 15.58
N ALA A 628 -21.56 -57.62 14.63
CA ALA A 628 -22.39 -58.51 13.82
C ALA A 628 -21.54 -59.44 12.93
N ARG A 629 -20.47 -58.94 12.32
CA ARG A 629 -19.51 -59.75 11.53
C ARG A 629 -18.84 -60.81 12.40
N LYS A 630 -18.42 -60.46 13.62
CA LYS A 630 -17.87 -61.40 14.62
C LYS A 630 -18.89 -62.45 15.08
N GLN A 631 -20.15 -62.07 15.31
CA GLN A 631 -21.22 -63.01 15.67
C GLN A 631 -21.46 -64.03 14.55
N ARG A 632 -21.67 -63.57 13.30
CA ARG A 632 -21.82 -64.45 12.12
C ARG A 632 -20.63 -65.41 11.95
N MET A 633 -19.41 -64.95 12.25
CA MET A 633 -18.20 -65.77 12.19
C MET A 633 -18.18 -66.85 13.28
N ALA A 634 -18.53 -66.50 14.52
CA ALA A 634 -18.65 -67.44 15.63
C ALA A 634 -19.77 -68.47 15.42
N GLU A 635 -20.92 -68.05 14.87
CA GLU A 635 -22.03 -68.93 14.49
C GLU A 635 -21.61 -69.92 13.39
N ARG A 636 -20.92 -69.46 12.33
CA ARG A 636 -20.36 -70.34 11.28
C ARG A 636 -19.33 -71.33 11.84
N LEU A 637 -18.48 -70.91 12.77
CA LEU A 637 -17.50 -71.80 13.44
C LEU A 637 -18.20 -72.85 14.32
N SER A 638 -19.25 -72.45 15.06
CA SER A 638 -20.10 -73.37 15.83
C SER A 638 -20.79 -74.39 14.92
N ALA A 639 -21.33 -73.95 13.78
CA ALA A 639 -21.97 -74.82 12.79
C ALA A 639 -20.99 -75.78 12.09
N LYS A 640 -19.78 -75.33 11.69
CA LYS A 640 -18.72 -76.25 11.20
C LYS A 640 -18.32 -77.26 12.29
N GLY A 641 -18.28 -76.85 13.57
CA GLY A 641 -18.06 -77.74 14.73
C GLY A 641 -19.15 -78.80 14.90
N GLN A 642 -20.43 -78.41 14.84
CA GLN A 642 -21.57 -79.33 14.93
C GLN A 642 -21.61 -80.30 13.74
N ASN A 643 -21.36 -79.83 12.52
CA ASN A 643 -21.28 -80.71 11.34
C ASN A 643 -20.12 -81.71 11.43
N ASN A 644 -18.96 -81.33 11.96
CA ASN A 644 -17.86 -82.27 12.19
C ASN A 644 -18.18 -83.27 13.31
N ALA A 645 -18.89 -82.87 14.36
CA ALA A 645 -19.37 -83.80 15.40
C ALA A 645 -20.37 -84.82 14.84
N VAL A 646 -21.29 -84.41 13.95
CA VAL A 646 -22.22 -85.32 13.25
C VAL A 646 -21.45 -86.23 12.27
N ARG A 647 -20.51 -85.68 11.49
CA ARG A 647 -19.71 -86.43 10.51
C ARG A 647 -18.86 -87.52 11.18
N ASN A 648 -18.25 -87.23 12.33
CA ASN A 648 -17.49 -88.23 13.07
C ASN A 648 -18.39 -89.32 13.66
N LYS A 649 -19.60 -88.97 14.15
CA LYS A 649 -20.59 -89.96 14.60
C LYS A 649 -21.12 -90.86 13.49
N ALA A 650 -21.11 -90.38 12.24
CA ALA A 650 -21.54 -91.14 11.07
C ALA A 650 -20.46 -92.09 10.51
N ILE A 651 -19.25 -92.11 11.07
CA ILE A 651 -18.13 -92.96 10.62
C ILE A 651 -17.94 -94.20 11.52
N GLU A 652 -18.39 -94.15 12.79
CA GLU A 652 -18.37 -95.32 13.70
C GLU A 652 -19.58 -96.27 13.52
N GLN A 653 -20.57 -95.92 12.71
CA GLN A 653 -21.76 -96.74 12.45
C GLN A 653 -22.17 -96.74 10.98
N ILE A 654 -21.66 -97.71 10.22
CA ILE A 654 -22.36 -98.54 9.20
C ILE A 654 -21.29 -99.45 8.56
N LEU A 655 -21.39 -100.76 8.80
CA LEU A 655 -20.51 -101.76 8.20
C LEU A 655 -21.25 -103.11 8.05
N THR A 656 -22.34 -103.11 7.26
CA THR A 656 -23.08 -104.30 6.82
C THR A 656 -23.93 -103.97 5.59
N ASP A 657 -23.71 -104.70 4.49
CA ASP A 657 -24.50 -104.56 3.25
C ASP A 657 -25.72 -105.49 3.21
N GLY A 658 -26.79 -105.06 2.53
CA GLY A 658 -28.03 -105.82 2.32
C GLY A 658 -29.09 -104.97 1.59
N PRO A 659 -29.42 -105.21 0.30
CA PRO A 659 -30.07 -104.19 -0.53
C PRO A 659 -31.55 -104.46 -0.89
N VAL A 660 -32.20 -103.45 -1.52
CA VAL A 660 -33.05 -103.51 -2.74
C VAL A 660 -34.24 -102.51 -2.73
N GLN A 661 -34.40 -101.80 -3.86
CA GLN A 661 -35.58 -101.08 -4.41
C GLN A 661 -36.06 -99.71 -3.85
N SER A 662 -36.26 -98.82 -4.83
CA SER A 662 -37.08 -97.60 -4.88
C SER A 662 -38.27 -97.87 -5.87
N PRO A 663 -39.09 -96.91 -6.39
CA PRO A 663 -39.14 -95.43 -6.26
C PRO A 663 -40.60 -94.88 -6.06
N VAL A 664 -40.93 -93.71 -6.65
CA VAL A 664 -42.28 -93.09 -6.87
C VAL A 664 -42.88 -92.33 -5.65
N GLU A 665 -43.43 -91.10 -5.74
CA GLU A 665 -43.26 -89.95 -6.65
C GLU A 665 -44.05 -88.71 -6.11
N LEU A 666 -43.74 -87.49 -6.59
CA LEU A 666 -44.58 -86.26 -6.64
C LEU A 666 -45.15 -85.67 -5.30
N GLY A 667 -45.40 -84.35 -5.17
CA GLY A 667 -45.06 -83.21 -6.05
C GLY A 667 -45.91 -81.95 -5.79
N ASN A 668 -45.27 -80.78 -5.66
CA ASN A 668 -45.84 -79.40 -5.59
C ASN A 668 -46.74 -79.04 -4.37
N GLY A 669 -46.86 -77.78 -3.94
CA GLY A 669 -46.09 -76.56 -4.29
C GLY A 669 -46.81 -75.24 -3.94
N SER A 670 -46.04 -74.16 -3.74
CA SER A 670 -46.43 -72.72 -3.78
C SER A 670 -47.30 -72.10 -2.66
N GLY A 671 -46.99 -70.84 -2.27
CA GLY A 671 -47.98 -69.88 -1.70
C GLY A 671 -47.57 -69.09 -0.44
N ASP A 672 -47.42 -67.77 -0.55
CA ASP A 672 -47.07 -66.81 0.53
C ASP A 672 -48.15 -66.60 1.62
N GLY A 673 -47.74 -66.06 2.80
CA GLY A 673 -48.67 -65.40 3.74
C GLY A 673 -48.13 -65.11 5.15
N PHE A 674 -48.27 -63.87 5.65
CA PHE A 674 -47.75 -63.40 6.97
C PHE A 674 -48.85 -63.17 8.03
N GLY A 675 -48.54 -63.41 9.31
CA GLY A 675 -49.18 -62.76 10.47
C GLY A 675 -49.47 -63.65 11.70
N ALA A 676 -49.54 -63.14 12.94
CA ALA A 676 -49.18 -61.82 13.48
C ALA A 676 -49.17 -61.77 15.04
N LYS A 677 -48.36 -60.86 15.63
CA LYS A 677 -48.46 -60.29 17.02
C LYS A 677 -48.21 -61.26 18.20
N HIS A 678 -47.87 -60.86 19.44
CA HIS A 678 -47.65 -59.57 20.15
C HIS A 678 -46.75 -59.87 21.41
N THR A 679 -46.06 -59.00 22.16
CA THR A 679 -45.87 -57.52 22.25
C THR A 679 -44.33 -57.21 22.21
N ARG A 680 -43.63 -56.22 22.81
CA ARG A 680 -43.87 -55.05 23.71
C ARG A 680 -42.75 -53.98 23.51
N ASN A 681 -42.63 -52.98 24.41
CA ASN A 681 -41.72 -51.82 24.27
C ASN A 681 -40.49 -51.89 25.20
N GLY A 682 -39.40 -51.21 24.82
CA GLY A 682 -38.22 -50.89 25.65
C GLY A 682 -37.51 -49.62 25.16
N SER A 683 -36.99 -48.78 26.08
CA SER A 683 -36.61 -47.38 25.81
C SER A 683 -35.18 -47.17 25.29
N VAL A 684 -34.96 -46.04 24.60
CA VAL A 684 -33.61 -45.52 24.25
C VAL A 684 -33.01 -44.75 25.44
N PRO A 685 -31.75 -44.99 25.83
CA PRO A 685 -31.06 -44.18 26.84
C PRO A 685 -30.44 -42.91 26.24
N ILE A 686 -30.56 -41.79 26.97
CA ILE A 686 -29.80 -40.56 26.73
C ILE A 686 -28.55 -40.61 27.63
N ILE A 687 -27.36 -40.43 27.05
CA ILE A 687 -26.11 -40.34 27.83
C ILE A 687 -25.83 -38.86 28.11
N GLN A 688 -25.64 -38.53 29.38
CA GLN A 688 -25.41 -37.17 29.89
C GLN A 688 -24.00 -37.11 30.51
N CYS A 689 -23.13 -36.26 29.97
CA CYS A 689 -21.73 -36.19 30.38
C CYS A 689 -21.51 -35.12 31.46
N ASN A 690 -21.28 -35.56 32.70
CA ASN A 690 -20.58 -34.80 33.73
C ASN A 690 -19.16 -35.40 33.89
N GLY A 691 -18.14 -34.57 34.10
CA GLY A 691 -16.77 -35.03 34.35
C GLY A 691 -16.29 -34.75 35.77
N VAL A 692 -15.15 -35.34 36.16
CA VAL A 692 -14.19 -34.85 37.17
C VAL A 692 -12.83 -35.59 37.05
N HIS A 693 -11.80 -35.00 37.63
CA HIS A 693 -10.34 -35.21 37.47
C HIS A 693 -9.67 -36.50 38.01
N VAL A 694 -8.43 -36.75 37.49
CA VAL A 694 -7.20 -37.26 38.20
C VAL A 694 -7.18 -38.77 38.59
N SER A 695 -6.05 -39.50 38.68
CA SER A 695 -4.59 -39.20 38.76
C SER A 695 -3.66 -40.08 37.88
N GLU A 696 -2.35 -39.82 37.95
CA GLU A 696 -1.22 -40.57 37.35
C GLU A 696 -0.94 -41.94 38.02
N THR A 697 -0.28 -42.87 37.31
CA THR A 697 1.06 -43.40 37.70
C THR A 697 1.76 -44.16 36.54
N GLU A 698 3.04 -44.50 36.72
CA GLU A 698 3.98 -45.02 35.70
C GLU A 698 4.16 -46.57 35.72
N ILE A 699 4.87 -47.14 34.72
CA ILE A 699 6.17 -47.89 34.86
C ILE A 699 6.52 -48.75 33.60
N ASN A 700 7.84 -48.83 33.34
CA ASN A 700 8.63 -49.57 32.33
C ASN A 700 8.17 -50.94 31.78
N GLY A 701 8.72 -51.35 30.61
CA GLY A 701 8.52 -52.70 30.04
C GLY A 701 9.51 -53.30 29.00
N GLN A 702 10.59 -52.62 28.57
CA GLN A 702 11.72 -53.14 27.75
C GLN A 702 11.49 -53.86 26.39
N ARG A 703 12.49 -53.74 25.49
CA ARG A 703 12.63 -54.48 24.21
C ARG A 703 13.75 -55.52 24.29
N GLN A 704 13.61 -56.63 23.58
CA GLN A 704 14.65 -57.41 22.87
C GLN A 704 13.89 -58.27 21.82
N SER A 705 14.19 -58.39 20.52
CA SER A 705 15.42 -58.65 19.73
C SER A 705 16.07 -60.00 20.09
N VAL A 706 16.38 -60.92 19.16
CA VAL A 706 17.43 -60.82 18.11
C VAL A 706 17.32 -61.98 17.07
N GLN A 707 17.73 -61.74 15.80
CA GLN A 707 18.10 -62.70 14.70
C GLN A 707 17.00 -63.66 14.15
N SER A 708 16.81 -63.82 12.83
CA SER A 708 17.63 -64.40 11.71
C SER A 708 17.56 -65.94 11.64
N THR A 709 17.53 -66.61 10.48
CA THR A 709 18.32 -66.42 9.24
C THR A 709 17.53 -66.39 7.92
N LEU A 710 18.24 -66.16 6.81
CA LEU A 710 17.78 -66.35 5.41
C LEU A 710 17.80 -67.83 5.02
N ASP A 711 17.01 -68.21 4.01
CA ASP A 711 17.49 -69.15 2.98
C ASP A 711 16.79 -68.96 1.61
N SER A 712 17.39 -69.55 0.57
CA SER A 712 16.95 -69.62 -0.84
C SER A 712 15.83 -70.69 -0.99
N THR A 713 15.00 -70.80 -2.04
CA THR A 713 15.11 -70.46 -3.47
C THR A 713 13.70 -70.37 -4.08
N TYR A 714 13.52 -69.71 -5.24
CA TYR A 714 12.23 -69.73 -5.98
C TYR A 714 12.31 -70.59 -7.24
N SER A 715 11.56 -71.71 -7.31
CA SER A 715 11.22 -72.35 -8.59
C SER A 715 10.00 -73.28 -8.52
N SER A 716 8.89 -72.80 -9.11
CA SER A 716 7.98 -73.52 -10.00
C SER A 716 7.10 -74.71 -9.53
N ILE A 717 5.79 -74.53 -9.76
CA ILE A 717 4.75 -75.53 -10.12
C ILE A 717 4.04 -76.35 -9.02
N SER A 718 2.74 -76.08 -8.92
CA SER A 718 1.62 -76.99 -8.60
C SER A 718 1.54 -77.70 -7.24
N SER A 719 0.79 -77.08 -6.32
CA SER A 719 -0.55 -77.61 -5.98
C SER A 719 -1.50 -76.50 -5.51
N HIS A 720 -2.71 -76.47 -6.05
CA HIS A 720 -3.84 -75.80 -5.41
C HIS A 720 -4.47 -76.80 -4.42
N HIS A 721 -4.81 -76.37 -3.19
CA HIS A 721 -6.22 -76.45 -2.71
C HIS A 721 -6.51 -75.84 -1.33
N GLU A 722 -5.54 -75.62 -0.45
CA GLU A 722 -5.85 -75.38 0.98
C GLU A 722 -6.19 -73.91 1.36
N ASP A 723 -5.61 -72.90 0.72
CA ASP A 723 -5.89 -71.47 1.03
C ASP A 723 -7.30 -70.99 0.60
N LEU A 724 -8.01 -71.74 -0.25
CA LEU A 724 -9.30 -71.30 -0.81
C LEU A 724 -10.46 -71.43 0.21
N ASP A 725 -10.38 -72.38 1.15
CA ASP A 725 -11.43 -72.66 2.15
C ASP A 725 -11.55 -71.57 3.24
N MET A 726 -10.58 -70.64 3.29
CA MET A 726 -10.57 -69.47 4.16
C MET A 726 -11.30 -68.24 3.58
N LEU A 727 -11.60 -68.24 2.27
CA LEU A 727 -12.19 -67.09 1.58
C LEU A 727 -13.69 -67.24 1.27
N GLU A 728 -14.27 -68.43 1.51
CA GLU A 728 -15.67 -68.71 1.15
C GLU A 728 -16.65 -67.90 2.03
N GLY A 729 -17.28 -66.89 1.42
CA GLY A 729 -18.25 -66.02 2.08
C GLY A 729 -17.66 -64.79 2.79
N PHE A 730 -16.52 -64.26 2.30
CA PHE A 730 -16.09 -62.88 2.61
C PHE A 730 -16.87 -61.88 1.74
N GLU A 731 -17.81 -61.16 2.36
CA GLU A 731 -18.57 -60.08 1.74
C GLU A 731 -17.90 -58.73 2.08
N PHE A 732 -17.53 -57.95 1.07
CA PHE A 732 -16.80 -56.68 1.24
C PHE A 732 -17.75 -55.54 1.64
N ASP A 733 -17.59 -55.00 2.84
CA ASP A 733 -18.37 -53.87 3.34
C ASP A 733 -17.49 -52.60 3.34
N PRO A 734 -17.76 -51.60 2.47
CA PRO A 734 -16.91 -50.43 2.33
C PRO A 734 -16.84 -49.54 3.59
N ASP A 735 -17.79 -49.63 4.53
CA ASP A 735 -17.70 -48.93 5.83
C ASP A 735 -16.77 -49.66 6.83
N LEU A 736 -16.55 -50.97 6.64
CA LEU A 736 -15.73 -51.81 7.50
C LEU A 736 -14.30 -52.01 6.97
N ASP A 737 -14.19 -52.37 5.70
CA ASP A 737 -12.99 -52.99 5.11
C ASP A 737 -12.07 -51.97 4.42
N MET A 738 -12.51 -50.72 4.27
CA MET A 738 -11.58 -49.61 4.01
C MET A 738 -10.77 -49.26 5.26
N PRO A 739 -9.46 -48.92 5.13
CA PRO A 739 -8.71 -48.35 6.25
C PRO A 739 -9.38 -47.04 6.72
N PRO A 740 -9.38 -46.73 8.02
CA PRO A 740 -9.81 -45.41 8.47
C PRO A 740 -8.91 -44.33 7.86
N GLU A 741 -9.49 -43.21 7.46
CA GLU A 741 -8.71 -41.99 7.26
C GLU A 741 -8.11 -41.57 8.61
N GLU A 742 -6.78 -41.57 8.70
CA GLU A 742 -6.09 -41.09 9.89
C GLU A 742 -6.45 -39.60 10.12
N PRO A 743 -6.92 -39.20 11.32
CA PRO A 743 -7.11 -37.80 11.62
C PRO A 743 -5.74 -37.11 11.58
N ALA A 744 -5.61 -36.05 10.78
CA ALA A 744 -4.34 -35.35 10.61
C ALA A 744 -3.87 -34.74 11.94
N GLU A 745 -2.88 -35.38 12.57
CA GLU A 745 -2.28 -34.90 13.81
C GLU A 745 -1.59 -33.53 13.59
N PRO A 746 -1.77 -32.56 14.50
CA PRO A 746 -1.00 -31.32 14.48
C PRO A 746 0.45 -31.63 14.88
N LYS A 747 1.34 -31.69 13.89
CA LYS A 747 2.75 -32.02 14.13
C LYS A 747 3.43 -30.94 14.98
N PRO A 748 4.19 -31.31 16.03
CA PRO A 748 5.13 -30.39 16.65
C PRO A 748 6.28 -30.08 15.68
N ALA A 749 6.79 -28.85 15.72
CA ALA A 749 7.94 -28.45 14.93
C ALA A 749 9.23 -29.05 15.52
N HIS A 750 10.07 -29.66 14.68
CA HIS A 750 11.44 -30.02 15.06
C HIS A 750 12.40 -29.90 13.87
N LEU A 751 13.57 -29.35 14.18
CA LEU A 751 14.63 -29.03 13.23
C LEU A 751 15.22 -30.29 12.55
N THR A 752 15.52 -30.17 11.25
CA THR A 752 16.52 -31.00 10.55
C THR A 752 17.40 -30.11 9.68
N SER A 753 18.71 -30.32 9.72
CA SER A 753 19.71 -29.42 9.14
C SER A 753 20.07 -29.72 7.68
N ASN A 754 20.56 -28.67 7.01
CA ASN A 754 21.30 -28.64 5.74
C ASN A 754 20.55 -29.05 4.46
N GLY A 755 20.56 -28.15 3.47
CA GLY A 755 19.94 -28.33 2.14
C GLY A 755 18.67 -27.49 1.89
N CYS A 756 18.45 -26.43 2.68
CA CYS A 756 17.28 -25.57 2.55
C CYS A 756 17.45 -24.58 1.39
N LEU A 757 16.65 -24.74 0.33
CA LEU A 757 16.07 -23.57 -0.35
C LEU A 757 15.11 -22.94 0.65
N GLU A 758 15.27 -21.65 0.91
CA GLU A 758 14.53 -20.94 1.97
C GLU A 758 13.03 -21.19 1.84
N GLU A 759 12.43 -21.76 2.89
CA GLU A 759 10.98 -21.74 3.04
C GLU A 759 10.57 -20.28 3.17
N ALA A 760 10.07 -19.70 2.08
CA ALA A 760 9.57 -18.34 2.07
C ALA A 760 8.44 -18.22 3.10
N THR A 761 8.78 -17.68 4.27
CA THR A 761 7.84 -17.25 5.31
C THR A 761 7.11 -16.02 4.80
N SER A 762 6.26 -16.20 3.79
CA SER A 762 5.49 -15.12 3.20
C SER A 762 4.49 -14.64 4.24
N ASP A 763 4.77 -13.51 4.88
CA ASP A 763 3.89 -12.93 5.89
C ASP A 763 2.48 -12.74 5.31
N PRO A 764 1.44 -12.96 6.13
CA PRO A 764 0.07 -12.88 5.66
C PRO A 764 -0.22 -11.47 5.14
N TRP A 765 -0.79 -11.41 3.95
CA TRP A 765 -1.30 -10.22 3.31
C TRP A 765 -2.13 -9.38 4.29
N ASN A 766 -1.58 -8.21 4.61
CA ASN A 766 -2.06 -7.30 5.65
C ASN A 766 -2.18 -5.86 5.10
N ALA A 767 -2.56 -5.73 3.83
CA ALA A 767 -2.66 -4.45 3.14
C ALA A 767 -3.80 -3.59 3.71
N VAL A 768 -3.48 -2.59 4.53
CA VAL A 768 -4.45 -1.68 5.15
C VAL A 768 -4.14 -0.24 4.77
N CYS A 769 -5.12 0.43 4.14
CA CYS A 769 -5.00 1.78 3.60
C CYS A 769 -5.89 2.76 4.37
N VAL A 770 -5.39 3.95 4.67
CA VAL A 770 -6.16 5.07 5.24
C VAL A 770 -6.51 6.02 4.11
N VAL A 771 -7.82 6.16 3.82
CA VAL A 771 -8.33 6.91 2.67
C VAL A 771 -9.27 8.03 3.09
N GLY A 772 -9.16 9.18 2.44
CA GLY A 772 -9.99 10.36 2.67
C GLY A 772 -10.65 10.82 1.39
N LEU A 773 -11.97 11.00 1.39
CA LEU A 773 -12.67 11.69 0.31
C LEU A 773 -12.83 13.17 0.70
N ARG A 774 -12.30 14.04 -0.16
CA ARG A 774 -12.57 15.49 -0.17
C ARG A 774 -13.56 15.78 -1.30
N VAL A 775 -14.58 16.59 -1.05
CA VAL A 775 -15.58 17.01 -2.03
C VAL A 775 -15.67 18.53 -2.00
N TYR A 776 -15.31 19.17 -3.10
CA TYR A 776 -15.45 20.61 -3.30
C TYR A 776 -16.70 20.88 -4.16
N SER A 777 -17.54 21.82 -3.76
CA SER A 777 -18.77 22.18 -4.49
C SER A 777 -19.13 23.65 -4.29
N LYS A 778 -20.03 24.19 -5.13
CA LYS A 778 -20.69 25.49 -4.94
C LYS A 778 -22.05 25.38 -4.22
N ASP A 779 -22.32 24.22 -3.62
CA ASP A 779 -23.44 23.95 -2.72
C ASP A 779 -22.98 23.90 -1.25
N PRO A 780 -23.25 24.93 -0.42
CA PRO A 780 -22.86 24.94 0.99
C PRO A 780 -23.70 24.00 1.87
N GLN A 781 -24.77 23.38 1.35
CA GLN A 781 -25.59 22.40 2.07
C GLN A 781 -25.24 20.95 1.72
N LEU A 782 -24.30 20.72 0.80
CA LEU A 782 -23.79 19.39 0.45
C LEU A 782 -23.37 18.63 1.71
N SER A 783 -23.76 17.35 1.79
CA SER A 783 -23.37 16.47 2.90
C SER A 783 -22.68 15.19 2.44
N LEU A 784 -21.70 14.77 3.21
CA LEU A 784 -20.83 13.60 3.01
C LEU A 784 -20.96 12.65 4.20
N GLU A 785 -21.08 11.35 3.93
CA GLU A 785 -21.03 10.29 4.95
C GLU A 785 -20.30 9.04 4.45
N VAL A 786 -19.71 8.26 5.36
CA VAL A 786 -19.14 6.93 5.10
C VAL A 786 -20.18 5.86 5.41
N VAL A 787 -20.57 5.10 4.39
CA VAL A 787 -21.48 3.97 4.50
C VAL A 787 -20.68 2.67 4.45
N ARG A 788 -20.75 1.88 5.53
CA ARG A 788 -20.24 0.51 5.57
C ARG A 788 -21.42 -0.45 5.47
N SER A 789 -21.51 -1.23 4.39
CA SER A 789 -22.36 -2.42 4.42
C SER A 789 -21.73 -3.44 5.37
N VAL A 790 -22.46 -3.84 6.42
CA VAL A 790 -22.09 -5.02 7.23
C VAL A 790 -21.96 -6.21 6.28
N SER A 791 -20.90 -7.01 6.42
CA SER A 791 -20.66 -8.16 5.54
C SER A 791 -21.62 -9.30 5.87
N GLU A 792 -22.82 -9.27 5.28
CA GLU A 792 -23.58 -10.50 5.07
C GLU A 792 -22.72 -11.46 4.23
N GLY A 793 -22.77 -12.75 4.57
CA GLY A 793 -21.69 -13.67 4.26
C GLY A 793 -21.54 -13.95 2.76
N ASP A 794 -20.34 -13.70 2.23
CA ASP A 794 -19.87 -14.15 0.91
C ASP A 794 -20.71 -13.64 -0.29
N THR A 795 -21.43 -12.52 -0.13
CA THR A 795 -21.88 -11.71 -1.27
C THR A 795 -20.66 -11.06 -1.90
N GLY A 796 -20.07 -11.74 -2.89
CA GLY A 796 -18.85 -11.31 -3.56
C GLY A 796 -18.95 -9.88 -4.09
N ALA A 797 -17.85 -9.13 -4.01
CA ALA A 797 -17.78 -7.76 -4.49
C ALA A 797 -18.22 -7.69 -5.96
N ALA A 798 -19.04 -6.69 -6.29
CA ALA A 798 -19.55 -6.54 -7.65
C ALA A 798 -18.39 -6.25 -8.62
N LEU A 799 -18.12 -7.20 -9.53
CA LEU A 799 -17.16 -7.04 -10.62
C LEU A 799 -17.39 -5.73 -11.37
N ASP A 800 -16.32 -5.12 -11.89
CA ASP A 800 -16.46 -3.87 -12.65
C ASP A 800 -17.38 -4.08 -13.86
N MET A 801 -18.11 -3.04 -14.26
CA MET A 801 -19.06 -3.21 -15.37
C MET A 801 -18.35 -3.57 -16.68
N ASP A 802 -17.16 -3.02 -16.87
CA ASP A 802 -16.31 -3.23 -18.05
C ASP A 802 -15.38 -4.44 -17.89
N ASP A 803 -15.45 -5.19 -16.78
CA ASP A 803 -14.59 -6.33 -16.54
C ASP A 803 -15.01 -7.51 -17.45
N PRO A 804 -14.11 -8.09 -18.26
CA PRO A 804 -14.40 -9.29 -19.05
C PRO A 804 -14.92 -10.47 -18.21
N LEU A 805 -14.58 -10.52 -16.92
CA LEU A 805 -15.11 -11.54 -15.99
C LEU A 805 -16.61 -11.34 -15.70
N LYS A 806 -17.15 -10.12 -15.82
CA LYS A 806 -18.58 -9.86 -15.67
C LYS A 806 -19.37 -10.42 -16.86
N SER A 807 -18.91 -10.24 -18.10
CA SER A 807 -19.58 -10.86 -19.25
C SER A 807 -19.52 -12.39 -19.21
N ALA A 808 -18.42 -12.95 -18.69
CA ALA A 808 -18.30 -14.39 -18.44
C ALA A 808 -19.29 -14.89 -17.37
N SER A 809 -19.54 -14.14 -16.29
CA SER A 809 -20.39 -14.61 -15.18
C SER A 809 -21.88 -14.67 -15.51
N PHE A 810 -22.39 -13.82 -16.40
CA PHE A 810 -23.80 -13.84 -16.84
C PHE A 810 -24.15 -14.99 -17.81
N SER A 811 -23.16 -15.69 -18.37
CA SER A 811 -23.32 -16.72 -19.42
C SER A 811 -24.05 -18.03 -19.01
N ARG A 812 -24.76 -18.05 -17.88
CA ARG A 812 -25.27 -19.29 -17.24
C ARG A 812 -26.73 -19.27 -16.76
N LEU A 813 -27.52 -18.24 -17.06
CA LEU A 813 -28.92 -18.13 -16.59
C LEU A 813 -29.99 -18.24 -17.69
N GLU A 814 -29.63 -18.20 -18.97
CA GLU A 814 -30.57 -18.36 -20.11
C GLU A 814 -30.41 -19.71 -20.82
N ALA A 815 -30.30 -20.80 -20.05
CA ALA A 815 -30.16 -22.17 -20.56
C ALA A 815 -30.94 -23.20 -19.71
N ASN A 816 -32.26 -23.09 -19.69
CA ASN A 816 -33.24 -24.12 -19.29
C ASN A 816 -34.58 -23.86 -19.99
#